data_AF-A0A1R3JGE9-F1
#
_entry.id   AF-A0A1R3JGE9-F1
#
_cell.length_a   1.000
_cell.length_b   1.000
_cell.length_c   1.000
_cell.angle_alpha   90.00
_cell.angle_beta   90.00
_cell.angle_gamma   90.00
#
_symmetry.space_group_name_H-M   'P 1'
#
loop_
_entity.id
_entity.type
_entity.pdbx_description
1 polymer ?
#
loop_
_entity_poly.entity_id
_entity_poly.type
_entity_poly.pdbx_seq_one_letter_code
_entity_poly.pdbx_strand_id
1 'polypeptide(L)'
;MQKASSLLCSNPISSAPTSLYTRTPLTLPSKNRLSSSLSASSRLRLSLNGLHGHRHGGISPLQSTAAEEMIEVSNNVSGFVEIGYLASAHGLQGEICVKPNTDFPELRFCKLGRRWLRQQVSGKETIKEVELVEGREHPGQKSWILSFSGIETVDQARQLVGSTLLAEEDDRPHLEEGEFYTRDLVGMRVILKETGQVVGRVVNVFNSGANDLLHVMLKSSMPNGSGESNSTEAGDSGPLVWVPFVEEIVPNVDLTRREMLITPPKGLLELNVRSDERSKKERRQLEWKERKKFQKRLIAAKKKLSEMEQQHIFLGFRFGEKSQTSLLADQILSVNSKLLQQALQNIEIASKRWTITESLTGTKLVRNRLKISERCLGPCTHEEKLGENLKLWEKALNLVSKGKLAVVLDMSDHRNEEKEYDAGLALSLSMENSETSSLQTLLGDDERFVKVEYRSSVPLVLICPTDEINSLEKLFSSNNHFGFDPEKVWFLEEERLPVVSSVLEQNRHKILMKSPWEILQSPVGSGGVISLLSSNNIAESLAQMGVEYIQVCHGERYIDGSSLLLGFVNSSKADIGIQIFEETKDVEEGFGMIFSMDLMKKLTRQINKLQFYATTKPNSHVELVEKEWVNVDPSFPNSYEIFSTIYSCLNACSLDKICVMEITE
;
A
#
# COMPACT_ATOMS: atom_id res chain seq x y z
N MET A 1 27.88 16.26 -71.04
CA MET A 1 26.41 16.22 -70.88
C MET A 1 26.16 16.53 -69.40
N GLN A 2 26.14 17.81 -69.01
CA GLN A 2 24.97 18.72 -68.93
C GLN A 2 23.83 18.12 -68.08
N LYS A 3 23.26 18.75 -67.05
CA LYS A 3 23.32 20.10 -66.40
C LYS A 3 22.38 19.96 -65.17
N ALA A 4 22.36 20.74 -64.08
CA ALA A 4 23.25 21.68 -63.40
C ALA A 4 22.43 22.30 -62.23
N SER A 5 23.04 22.49 -61.04
CA SER A 5 23.11 23.75 -60.24
C SER A 5 21.82 24.37 -59.65
N SER A 6 21.75 25.07 -58.50
CA SER A 6 22.71 25.65 -57.52
C SER A 6 21.89 26.42 -56.44
N LEU A 7 22.27 26.33 -55.16
CA LEU A 7 22.81 27.40 -54.26
C LEU A 7 21.90 28.53 -53.70
N LEU A 8 22.01 28.68 -52.37
CA LEU A 8 22.33 29.90 -51.57
C LEU A 8 21.25 30.87 -51.01
N CYS A 9 21.44 31.13 -49.70
CA CYS A 9 21.55 32.44 -49.01
C CYS A 9 20.36 33.06 -48.21
N SER A 10 20.56 33.07 -46.87
CA SER A 10 20.59 34.20 -45.90
C SER A 10 19.43 35.21 -45.72
N ASN A 11 18.86 35.24 -44.48
CA ASN A 11 18.64 36.35 -43.50
C ASN A 11 18.19 37.79 -43.96
N PRO A 12 17.77 38.73 -43.07
CA PRO A 12 17.03 38.68 -41.78
C PRO A 12 16.04 39.88 -41.54
N ILE A 13 15.44 39.97 -40.33
CA ILE A 13 14.96 41.16 -39.55
C ILE A 13 13.92 42.13 -40.17
N SER A 14 12.79 42.41 -39.47
CA SER A 14 12.46 43.75 -38.91
C SER A 14 11.06 43.87 -38.28
N SER A 15 11.05 44.69 -37.23
CA SER A 15 10.09 45.17 -36.23
C SER A 15 8.74 45.81 -36.66
N ALA A 16 7.70 45.55 -35.84
CA ALA A 16 6.82 46.50 -35.09
C ALA A 16 5.88 47.48 -35.87
N PRO A 17 4.96 48.26 -35.23
CA PRO A 17 4.11 48.04 -34.03
C PRO A 17 2.64 48.58 -34.16
N THR A 18 1.89 48.43 -33.05
CA THR A 18 0.90 49.37 -32.43
C THR A 18 -0.52 49.61 -32.96
N SER A 19 -1.41 49.64 -31.95
CA SER A 19 -2.58 50.50 -31.70
C SER A 19 -3.93 49.78 -31.80
N LEU A 20 -4.56 49.49 -30.65
CA LEU A 20 -5.56 50.34 -29.96
C LEU A 20 -6.75 50.65 -30.87
N TYR A 21 -7.93 50.11 -30.56
CA TYR A 21 -9.05 50.89 -30.01
C TYR A 21 -10.30 50.01 -29.81
N THR A 22 -10.63 49.86 -28.55
CA THR A 22 -11.94 49.73 -27.91
C THR A 22 -13.19 50.05 -28.76
N ARG A 23 -14.24 49.23 -28.63
CA ARG A 23 -15.51 49.55 -27.91
C ARG A 23 -16.65 48.66 -28.42
N THR A 24 -17.12 47.78 -27.53
CA THR A 24 -18.50 47.65 -27.00
C THR A 24 -19.68 48.23 -27.81
N PRO A 25 -20.92 47.83 -27.47
CA PRO A 25 -21.52 46.50 -27.39
C PRO A 25 -22.90 46.56 -28.11
N LEU A 26 -23.73 45.51 -28.06
CA LEU A 26 -25.19 45.70 -27.85
C LEU A 26 -25.90 44.37 -27.54
N THR A 27 -26.75 44.53 -26.54
CA THR A 27 -27.60 43.63 -25.76
C THR A 27 -28.81 43.05 -26.49
N LEU A 28 -29.13 41.77 -26.16
CA LEU A 28 -30.46 41.16 -25.84
C LEU A 28 -31.66 41.32 -26.83
N PRO A 29 -32.84 40.64 -26.70
CA PRO A 29 -33.39 39.92 -25.54
C PRO A 29 -34.25 38.62 -25.78
N SER A 30 -34.54 37.96 -24.65
CA SER A 30 -35.85 37.42 -24.17
C SER A 30 -36.58 36.19 -24.76
N LYS A 31 -36.92 35.27 -23.81
CA LYS A 31 -38.25 34.67 -23.44
C LYS A 31 -39.03 33.91 -24.53
N ASN A 32 -39.73 32.79 -24.33
CA ASN A 32 -40.41 32.15 -23.17
C ASN A 32 -41.02 30.81 -23.66
N ARG A 33 -41.18 29.80 -22.77
CA ARG A 33 -42.32 28.83 -22.60
C ARG A 33 -42.77 27.95 -23.81
N LEU A 34 -43.40 26.76 -23.73
CA LEU A 34 -43.79 25.73 -22.75
C LEU A 34 -44.40 24.53 -23.56
N SER A 35 -44.34 23.32 -22.98
CA SER A 35 -45.35 22.22 -22.98
C SER A 35 -45.68 21.28 -24.17
N SER A 36 -45.74 19.97 -23.81
CA SER A 36 -46.65 18.86 -24.25
C SER A 36 -46.44 18.26 -25.65
N SER A 37 -46.65 16.96 -25.99
CA SER A 37 -47.21 15.75 -25.34
C SER A 37 -46.89 14.48 -26.19
N LEU A 38 -46.80 13.32 -25.53
CA LEU A 38 -47.25 11.95 -25.91
C LEU A 38 -47.19 11.46 -27.39
N SER A 39 -46.46 10.36 -27.66
CA SER A 39 -47.02 9.00 -27.87
C SER A 39 -46.12 8.02 -28.67
N ALA A 40 -45.94 6.83 -28.08
CA ALA A 40 -45.95 5.46 -28.62
C ALA A 40 -45.02 4.94 -29.75
N SER A 41 -44.55 3.70 -29.49
CA SER A 41 -44.07 2.62 -30.40
C SER A 41 -42.56 2.65 -30.69
N SER A 42 -41.79 1.56 -30.66
CA SER A 42 -42.07 0.12 -30.75
C SER A 42 -40.93 -0.70 -30.12
N ARG A 43 -41.26 -1.92 -29.66
CA ARG A 43 -40.29 -2.96 -29.27
C ARG A 43 -39.72 -3.60 -30.53
N LEU A 44 -38.40 -3.73 -30.62
CA LEU A 44 -37.77 -4.77 -31.42
C LEU A 44 -36.65 -5.43 -30.61
N ARG A 45 -36.88 -6.72 -30.31
CA ARG A 45 -35.85 -7.70 -29.95
C ARG A 45 -35.04 -7.98 -31.20
N LEU A 46 -33.73 -7.91 -31.11
CA LEU A 46 -32.83 -8.48 -32.11
C LEU A 46 -31.88 -9.47 -31.42
N SER A 47 -31.98 -10.69 -31.92
CA SER A 47 -31.09 -11.83 -31.70
C SER A 47 -29.72 -11.54 -32.31
N LEU A 48 -28.65 -11.85 -31.59
CA LEU A 48 -27.29 -11.90 -32.13
C LEU A 48 -26.69 -13.26 -31.81
N ASN A 49 -26.60 -14.10 -32.84
CA ASN A 49 -25.70 -15.24 -32.87
C ASN A 49 -24.39 -14.81 -33.55
N GLY A 50 -23.29 -15.11 -32.86
CA GLY A 50 -22.05 -15.64 -33.43
C GLY A 50 -21.19 -14.72 -34.30
N LEU A 51 -20.07 -14.25 -33.74
CA LEU A 51 -18.81 -14.16 -34.47
C LEU A 51 -17.63 -14.48 -33.53
N HIS A 52 -16.66 -15.17 -34.12
CA HIS A 52 -15.55 -15.90 -33.51
C HIS A 52 -14.58 -15.01 -32.70
N GLY A 53 -14.20 -15.50 -31.52
CA GLY A 53 -13.04 -15.04 -30.76
C GLY A 53 -11.86 -16.00 -30.96
N HIS A 54 -10.69 -15.41 -31.19
CA HIS A 54 -9.41 -16.06 -31.47
C HIS A 54 -8.98 -17.09 -30.42
N ARG A 55 -8.45 -18.23 -30.92
CA ARG A 55 -7.67 -19.20 -30.16
C ARG A 55 -6.33 -18.58 -29.72
N HIS A 56 -6.17 -18.37 -28.42
CA HIS A 56 -4.86 -18.39 -27.76
C HIS A 56 -4.65 -19.79 -27.14
N GLY A 57 -3.38 -20.19 -27.02
CA GLY A 57 -2.91 -21.56 -26.81
C GLY A 57 -3.66 -22.36 -25.73
N GLY A 58 -3.92 -23.63 -26.05
CA GLY A 58 -4.63 -24.57 -25.20
C GLY A 58 -3.87 -24.84 -23.90
N ILE A 59 -4.52 -24.52 -22.80
CA ILE A 59 -4.23 -25.07 -21.48
C ILE A 59 -5.13 -26.30 -21.37
N SER A 60 -4.56 -27.48 -21.16
CA SER A 60 -5.33 -28.67 -20.84
C SER A 60 -5.86 -28.51 -19.41
N PRO A 61 -7.18 -28.45 -19.18
CA PRO A 61 -7.69 -28.33 -17.82
C PRO A 61 -7.50 -29.67 -17.09
N LEU A 62 -6.87 -29.64 -15.90
CA LEU A 62 -7.01 -30.75 -14.97
C LEU A 62 -8.43 -30.71 -14.42
N GLN A 63 -9.18 -31.79 -14.59
CA GLN A 63 -10.56 -31.88 -14.14
C GLN A 63 -10.74 -33.12 -13.29
N SER A 64 -11.55 -32.97 -12.24
CA SER A 64 -12.06 -34.08 -11.45
C SER A 64 -13.47 -34.43 -11.90
N THR A 65 -13.75 -35.73 -12.05
CA THR A 65 -15.10 -36.22 -12.33
C THR A 65 -15.94 -36.18 -11.04
N ALA A 66 -17.19 -35.73 -11.15
CA ALA A 66 -18.02 -35.33 -10.01
C ALA A 66 -19.37 -36.08 -10.00
N ALA A 67 -19.51 -37.02 -9.05
CA ALA A 67 -20.76 -37.22 -8.33
C ALA A 67 -20.59 -36.58 -6.94
N GLU A 68 -21.43 -35.60 -6.61
CA GLU A 68 -21.38 -34.84 -5.36
C GLU A 68 -21.83 -35.74 -4.20
N GLU A 69 -20.90 -36.54 -3.66
CA GLU A 69 -21.08 -37.17 -2.35
C GLU A 69 -20.50 -36.26 -1.27
N MET A 70 -21.38 -35.69 -0.44
CA MET A 70 -20.98 -35.24 0.88
C MET A 70 -20.48 -36.47 1.65
N ILE A 71 -19.16 -36.59 1.84
CA ILE A 71 -18.58 -37.65 2.66
C ILE A 71 -18.87 -37.32 4.13
N GLU A 72 -20.07 -37.67 4.60
CA GLU A 72 -20.21 -38.14 5.97
C GLU A 72 -19.44 -39.46 6.05
N VAL A 73 -18.57 -39.60 7.04
CA VAL A 73 -17.84 -40.84 7.33
C VAL A 73 -18.85 -41.87 7.86
N SER A 74 -19.67 -42.35 6.96
CA SER A 74 -20.63 -43.43 7.13
C SER A 74 -20.01 -44.61 6.42
N ASN A 75 -19.57 -45.61 7.19
CA ASN A 75 -19.04 -46.88 6.70
C ASN A 75 -20.01 -47.48 5.66
N ASN A 76 -19.77 -47.24 4.37
CA ASN A 76 -20.54 -47.86 3.30
C ASN A 76 -20.04 -49.29 3.11
N VAL A 77 -20.74 -50.21 3.75
CA VAL A 77 -20.62 -51.65 3.52
C VAL A 77 -21.38 -51.98 2.24
N SER A 78 -20.70 -51.89 1.09
CA SER A 78 -20.90 -52.74 -0.11
C SER A 78 -20.23 -52.09 -1.32
N GLY A 79 -19.33 -52.80 -2.03
CA GLY A 79 -18.53 -52.33 -3.17
C GLY A 79 -19.33 -52.02 -4.45
N PHE A 80 -20.36 -51.19 -4.33
CA PHE A 80 -21.21 -50.71 -5.40
C PHE A 80 -21.29 -49.18 -5.39
N VAL A 81 -21.33 -48.57 -6.57
CA VAL A 81 -21.50 -47.13 -6.79
C VAL A 81 -22.85 -46.89 -7.48
N GLU A 82 -23.59 -45.89 -6.99
CA GLU A 82 -24.85 -45.49 -7.61
C GLU A 82 -24.59 -44.79 -8.94
N ILE A 83 -25.26 -45.25 -10.01
CA ILE A 83 -25.06 -44.69 -11.36
C ILE A 83 -26.32 -44.06 -11.94
N GLY A 84 -27.51 -44.34 -11.39
CA GLY A 84 -28.75 -43.73 -11.87
C GLY A 84 -30.00 -44.18 -11.11
N TYR A 85 -31.09 -43.46 -11.32
CA TYR A 85 -32.37 -43.71 -10.66
C TYR A 85 -33.48 -44.03 -11.67
N LEU A 86 -34.23 -45.11 -11.43
CA LEU A 86 -35.33 -45.55 -12.29
C LEU A 86 -36.56 -44.67 -12.03
N ALA A 87 -36.82 -43.73 -12.93
CA ALA A 87 -37.77 -42.62 -12.74
C ALA A 87 -39.21 -42.96 -13.16
N SER A 88 -39.40 -43.68 -14.26
CA SER A 88 -40.74 -44.01 -14.77
C SER A 88 -40.71 -45.15 -15.79
N ALA A 89 -41.81 -45.91 -15.92
CA ALA A 89 -41.98 -46.83 -17.05
C ALA A 89 -42.16 -46.04 -18.37
N HIS A 90 -41.72 -46.63 -19.49
CA HIS A 90 -41.78 -46.07 -20.83
C HIS A 90 -42.33 -47.13 -21.81
N GLY A 91 -43.15 -46.69 -22.77
CA GLY A 91 -43.74 -47.59 -23.77
C GLY A 91 -44.69 -48.66 -23.21
N LEU A 92 -45.03 -49.64 -24.06
CA LEU A 92 -45.85 -50.81 -23.70
C LEU A 92 -45.02 -52.09 -23.49
N GLN A 93 -43.74 -52.07 -23.89
CA GLN A 93 -42.83 -53.22 -23.94
C GLN A 93 -41.90 -53.32 -22.72
N GLY A 94 -42.33 -52.81 -21.56
CA GLY A 94 -41.55 -52.94 -20.32
C GLY A 94 -40.30 -52.06 -20.22
N GLU A 95 -40.15 -51.05 -21.08
CA GLU A 95 -39.00 -50.14 -21.04
C GLU A 95 -39.07 -49.20 -19.81
N ILE A 96 -37.93 -48.73 -19.33
CA ILE A 96 -37.82 -47.88 -18.13
C ILE A 96 -36.94 -46.66 -18.41
N CYS A 97 -37.43 -45.48 -18.00
CA CYS A 97 -36.69 -44.24 -18.03
C CYS A 97 -35.82 -44.10 -16.77
N VAL A 98 -34.52 -43.90 -16.96
CA VAL A 98 -33.50 -43.74 -15.93
C VAL A 98 -32.95 -42.32 -15.97
N LYS A 99 -32.86 -41.68 -14.81
CA LYS A 99 -32.12 -40.42 -14.65
C LYS A 99 -30.67 -40.76 -14.31
N PRO A 100 -29.69 -40.28 -15.08
CA PRO A 100 -28.28 -40.52 -14.80
C PRO A 100 -27.87 -39.88 -13.47
N ASN A 101 -27.05 -40.59 -12.71
CA ASN A 101 -26.26 -40.07 -11.59
C ASN A 101 -24.80 -40.51 -11.77
N THR A 102 -24.26 -40.23 -12.97
CA THR A 102 -22.93 -40.64 -13.41
C THR A 102 -22.48 -39.72 -14.54
N ASP A 103 -21.18 -39.45 -14.62
CA ASP A 103 -20.56 -38.68 -15.70
C ASP A 103 -20.38 -39.50 -16.98
N PHE A 104 -20.59 -40.82 -16.91
CA PHE A 104 -20.45 -41.74 -18.05
C PHE A 104 -21.77 -42.42 -18.44
N PRO A 105 -22.86 -41.67 -18.66
CA PRO A 105 -24.16 -42.30 -18.85
C PRO A 105 -24.23 -43.13 -20.14
N GLU A 106 -23.59 -42.68 -21.22
CA GLU A 106 -23.56 -43.45 -22.48
C GLU A 106 -22.86 -44.80 -22.29
N LEU A 107 -21.69 -44.80 -21.65
CA LEU A 107 -20.93 -46.03 -21.39
C LEU A 107 -21.66 -46.96 -20.43
N ARG A 108 -22.36 -46.42 -19.43
CA ARG A 108 -23.08 -47.20 -18.42
C ARG A 108 -24.42 -47.73 -18.91
N PHE A 109 -25.09 -47.03 -19.82
CA PHE A 109 -26.46 -47.33 -20.22
C PHE A 109 -26.60 -47.87 -21.64
N CYS A 110 -25.67 -47.62 -22.55
CA CYS A 110 -25.69 -48.25 -23.89
C CYS A 110 -25.03 -49.62 -23.90
N LYS A 111 -24.04 -49.86 -23.02
CA LYS A 111 -23.28 -51.11 -23.02
C LYS A 111 -24.09 -52.23 -22.38
N LEU A 112 -24.41 -53.27 -23.14
CA LEU A 112 -25.20 -54.41 -22.66
C LEU A 112 -24.47 -55.18 -21.54
N GLY A 113 -25.24 -55.85 -20.68
CA GLY A 113 -24.71 -56.76 -19.67
C GLY A 113 -25.26 -56.59 -18.26
N ARG A 114 -24.59 -57.22 -17.30
CA ARG A 114 -25.03 -57.30 -15.89
C ARG A 114 -25.04 -55.94 -15.22
N ARG A 115 -26.08 -55.69 -14.43
CA ARG A 115 -26.29 -54.51 -13.59
C ARG A 115 -26.93 -54.91 -12.26
N TRP A 116 -26.89 -54.01 -11.29
CA TRP A 116 -27.47 -54.24 -9.97
C TRP A 116 -28.53 -53.20 -9.67
N LEU A 117 -29.69 -53.64 -9.19
CA LEU A 117 -30.75 -52.76 -8.73
C LEU A 117 -30.86 -52.85 -7.22
N ARG A 118 -30.78 -51.71 -6.55
CA ARG A 118 -31.12 -51.57 -5.14
C ARG A 118 -32.59 -51.18 -5.01
N GLN A 119 -33.35 -52.01 -4.31
CA GLN A 119 -34.78 -51.82 -4.05
C GLN A 119 -35.09 -51.89 -2.56
N GLN A 120 -36.09 -51.13 -2.13
CA GLN A 120 -36.61 -51.19 -0.77
C GLN A 120 -37.86 -52.08 -0.74
N VAL A 121 -37.73 -53.32 -0.27
CA VAL A 121 -38.84 -54.29 -0.24
C VAL A 121 -39.18 -54.62 1.22
N SER A 122 -40.40 -54.30 1.65
CA SER A 122 -40.87 -54.51 3.03
C SER A 122 -39.97 -53.88 4.12
N GLY A 123 -39.39 -52.71 3.82
CA GLY A 123 -38.51 -51.98 4.75
C GLY A 123 -37.08 -52.54 4.87
N LYS A 124 -36.69 -53.49 4.01
CA LYS A 124 -35.31 -53.98 3.89
C LYS A 124 -34.75 -53.69 2.51
N GLU A 125 -33.49 -53.27 2.47
CA GLU A 125 -32.76 -53.06 1.22
C GLU A 125 -32.34 -54.41 0.63
N THR A 126 -32.65 -54.62 -0.64
CA THR A 126 -32.23 -55.79 -1.41
C THR A 126 -31.55 -55.35 -2.69
N ILE A 127 -30.37 -55.91 -2.97
CA ILE A 127 -29.65 -55.74 -4.24
C ILE A 127 -29.95 -56.95 -5.12
N LYS A 128 -30.49 -56.72 -6.31
CA LYS A 128 -30.83 -57.76 -7.28
C LYS A 128 -30.05 -57.56 -8.57
N GLU A 129 -29.49 -58.64 -9.10
CA GLU A 129 -28.86 -58.65 -10.42
C GLU A 129 -29.93 -58.59 -11.53
N VAL A 130 -29.70 -57.73 -12.53
CA VAL A 130 -30.51 -57.63 -13.74
C VAL A 130 -29.60 -57.53 -14.95
N GLU A 131 -30.05 -58.06 -16.09
CA GLU A 131 -29.31 -57.99 -17.35
C GLU A 131 -29.90 -56.89 -18.24
N LEU A 132 -29.07 -55.91 -18.61
CA LEU A 132 -29.43 -54.83 -19.52
C LEU A 132 -29.32 -55.32 -20.97
N VAL A 133 -30.45 -55.34 -21.68
CA VAL A 133 -30.60 -55.89 -23.05
C VAL A 133 -30.60 -54.79 -24.10
N GLU A 134 -31.10 -53.61 -23.75
CA GLU A 134 -31.05 -52.43 -24.62
C GLU A 134 -30.97 -51.17 -23.76
N GLY A 135 -30.24 -50.16 -24.22
CA GLY A 135 -30.30 -48.83 -23.64
C GLY A 135 -29.97 -47.75 -24.65
N ARG A 136 -30.73 -46.67 -24.60
CA ARG A 136 -30.62 -45.55 -25.54
C ARG A 136 -30.94 -44.23 -24.86
N GLU A 137 -30.39 -43.14 -25.38
CA GLU A 137 -30.72 -41.80 -24.88
C GLU A 137 -32.17 -41.46 -25.21
N HIS A 138 -32.87 -40.80 -24.28
CA HIS A 138 -34.19 -40.27 -24.54
C HIS A 138 -34.08 -38.96 -25.34
N PRO A 139 -34.58 -38.89 -26.59
CA PRO A 139 -34.48 -37.67 -27.38
C PRO A 139 -35.12 -36.47 -26.65
N GLY A 140 -34.35 -35.40 -26.46
CA GLY A 140 -34.82 -34.16 -25.84
C GLY A 140 -35.02 -34.18 -24.32
N GLN A 141 -34.63 -35.23 -23.61
CA GLN A 141 -34.63 -35.30 -22.14
C GLN A 141 -33.26 -35.75 -21.62
N LYS A 142 -32.83 -35.24 -20.46
CA LYS A 142 -31.61 -35.71 -19.77
C LYS A 142 -31.85 -37.04 -19.06
N SER A 143 -32.31 -38.05 -19.80
CA SER A 143 -32.66 -39.37 -19.28
C SER A 143 -32.43 -40.45 -20.33
N TRP A 144 -32.40 -41.70 -19.87
CA TRP A 144 -32.05 -42.88 -20.66
C TRP A 144 -33.19 -43.89 -20.63
N ILE A 145 -33.51 -44.52 -21.75
CA ILE A 145 -34.51 -45.58 -21.84
C ILE A 145 -33.76 -46.91 -21.83
N LEU A 146 -34.04 -47.76 -20.84
CA LEU A 146 -33.42 -49.07 -20.65
C LEU A 146 -34.46 -50.19 -20.76
N SER A 147 -34.03 -51.32 -21.30
CA SER A 147 -34.79 -52.58 -21.35
C SER A 147 -33.99 -53.68 -20.65
N PHE A 148 -34.61 -54.32 -19.66
CA PHE A 148 -33.97 -55.39 -18.89
C PHE A 148 -34.55 -56.76 -19.27
N SER A 149 -33.70 -57.78 -19.22
CA SER A 149 -34.10 -59.17 -19.48
C SER A 149 -35.19 -59.62 -18.48
N GLY A 150 -36.29 -60.16 -19.00
CA GLY A 150 -37.43 -60.63 -18.21
C GLY A 150 -38.46 -59.56 -17.82
N ILE A 151 -38.37 -58.34 -18.37
CA ILE A 151 -39.31 -57.24 -18.14
C ILE A 151 -39.91 -56.82 -19.48
N GLU A 152 -41.07 -57.39 -19.81
CA GLU A 152 -41.69 -57.22 -21.13
C GLU A 152 -43.00 -56.43 -21.06
N THR A 153 -43.49 -56.16 -19.84
CA THR A 153 -44.78 -55.48 -19.61
C THR A 153 -44.61 -54.21 -18.79
N VAL A 154 -45.50 -53.23 -19.02
CA VAL A 154 -45.50 -51.96 -18.30
C VAL A 154 -45.68 -52.15 -16.78
N ASP A 155 -46.47 -53.14 -16.37
CA ASP A 155 -46.71 -53.38 -14.95
C ASP A 155 -45.47 -53.95 -14.24
N GLN A 156 -44.68 -54.77 -14.92
CA GLN A 156 -43.37 -55.21 -14.40
C GLN A 156 -42.38 -54.04 -14.32
N ALA A 157 -42.34 -53.18 -15.34
CA ALA A 157 -41.51 -51.99 -15.34
C ALA A 157 -41.86 -51.02 -14.20
N ARG A 158 -43.16 -50.83 -13.92
CA ARG A 158 -43.66 -50.00 -12.80
C ARG A 158 -43.22 -50.51 -11.43
N GLN A 159 -43.06 -51.83 -11.25
CA GLN A 159 -42.57 -52.40 -10.00
C GLN A 159 -41.10 -52.04 -9.70
N LEU A 160 -40.33 -51.68 -10.73
CA LEU A 160 -38.93 -51.27 -10.57
C LEU A 160 -38.75 -49.75 -10.44
N VAL A 161 -39.78 -48.95 -10.74
CA VAL A 161 -39.71 -47.50 -10.56
C VAL A 161 -39.48 -47.18 -9.09
N GLY A 162 -38.52 -46.31 -8.80
CA GLY A 162 -38.06 -46.04 -7.44
C GLY A 162 -36.75 -46.74 -7.05
N SER A 163 -36.25 -47.66 -7.88
CA SER A 163 -35.00 -48.37 -7.62
C SER A 163 -33.78 -47.55 -8.06
N THR A 164 -32.64 -47.77 -7.39
CA THR A 164 -31.34 -47.22 -7.80
C THR A 164 -30.56 -48.25 -8.59
N LEU A 165 -30.04 -47.86 -9.75
CA LEU A 165 -29.12 -48.65 -10.54
C LEU A 165 -27.69 -48.45 -10.01
N LEU A 166 -26.99 -49.56 -9.81
CA LEU A 166 -25.65 -49.63 -9.25
C LEU A 166 -24.68 -50.25 -10.26
N ALA A 167 -23.41 -49.86 -10.18
CA ALA A 167 -22.26 -50.52 -10.80
C ALA A 167 -21.31 -51.05 -9.72
N GLU A 168 -20.56 -52.12 -10.01
CA GLU A 168 -19.46 -52.55 -9.14
C GLU A 168 -18.38 -51.46 -9.04
N GLU A 169 -17.79 -51.33 -7.86
CA GLU A 169 -16.76 -50.32 -7.60
C GLU A 169 -15.48 -50.53 -8.42
N ASP A 170 -15.19 -51.78 -8.78
CA ASP A 170 -14.03 -52.16 -9.59
C ASP A 170 -14.23 -51.90 -11.09
N ASP A 171 -15.48 -51.71 -11.55
CA ASP A 171 -15.80 -51.41 -12.95
C ASP A 171 -15.64 -49.91 -13.23
N ARG A 172 -14.44 -49.35 -13.00
CA ARG A 172 -14.13 -47.93 -13.23
C ARG A 172 -13.74 -47.70 -14.70
N PRO A 173 -14.40 -46.76 -15.42
CA PRO A 173 -13.96 -46.35 -16.75
C PRO A 173 -12.53 -45.79 -16.72
N HIS A 174 -11.80 -46.01 -17.81
CA HIS A 174 -10.52 -45.32 -18.02
C HIS A 174 -10.79 -43.85 -18.30
N LEU A 175 -10.06 -42.97 -17.61
CA LEU A 175 -10.11 -41.52 -17.77
C LEU A 175 -9.07 -41.07 -18.82
N GLU A 176 -9.27 -39.88 -19.40
CA GLU A 176 -8.28 -39.26 -20.27
C GLU A 176 -7.08 -38.71 -19.47
N GLU A 177 -5.99 -38.38 -20.16
CA GLU A 177 -4.80 -37.82 -19.51
C GLU A 177 -5.12 -36.43 -18.94
N GLY A 178 -4.89 -36.25 -17.63
CA GLY A 178 -5.24 -35.01 -16.90
C GLY A 178 -6.59 -35.05 -16.18
N GLU A 179 -7.36 -36.13 -16.35
CA GLU A 179 -8.60 -36.36 -15.61
C GLU A 179 -8.37 -37.27 -14.39
N PHE A 180 -9.02 -36.92 -13.27
CA PHE A 180 -8.89 -37.66 -12.01
C PHE A 180 -10.25 -37.96 -11.39
N TYR A 181 -10.36 -39.07 -10.66
CA TYR A 181 -11.51 -39.26 -9.79
C TYR A 181 -11.35 -38.41 -8.53
N THR A 182 -12.39 -37.66 -8.17
CA THR A 182 -12.42 -36.82 -6.95
C THR A 182 -12.00 -37.62 -5.70
N ARG A 183 -12.48 -38.85 -5.58
CA ARG A 183 -12.16 -39.76 -4.46
C ARG A 183 -10.68 -40.13 -4.37
N ASP A 184 -9.98 -40.17 -5.50
CA ASP A 184 -8.55 -40.51 -5.53
C ASP A 184 -7.69 -39.31 -5.12
N LEU A 185 -8.20 -38.08 -5.30
CA LEU A 185 -7.54 -36.83 -4.90
C LEU A 185 -7.66 -36.56 -3.39
N VAL A 186 -8.78 -36.93 -2.77
CA VAL A 186 -8.99 -36.75 -1.33
C VAL A 186 -8.00 -37.58 -0.51
N GLY A 187 -7.36 -36.96 0.47
CA GLY A 187 -6.35 -37.57 1.34
C GLY A 187 -4.92 -37.57 0.76
N MET A 188 -4.71 -37.10 -0.48
CA MET A 188 -3.37 -36.98 -1.06
C MET A 188 -2.51 -35.97 -0.28
N ARG A 189 -1.20 -36.27 -0.17
CA ARG A 189 -0.22 -35.35 0.43
C ARG A 189 0.12 -34.24 -0.55
N VAL A 190 0.08 -32.99 -0.08
CA VAL A 190 0.41 -31.80 -0.88
C VAL A 190 1.82 -31.35 -0.54
N ILE A 191 2.69 -31.23 -1.55
CA ILE A 191 4.11 -30.93 -1.39
C ILE A 191 4.50 -29.74 -2.27
N LEU A 192 5.30 -28.81 -1.75
CA LEU A 192 5.79 -27.67 -2.52
C LEU A 192 6.91 -28.13 -3.47
N LYS A 193 6.76 -27.86 -4.77
CA LYS A 193 7.72 -28.31 -5.80
C LYS A 193 9.11 -27.69 -5.63
N GLU A 194 9.19 -26.43 -5.22
CA GLU A 194 10.44 -25.68 -5.08
C GLU A 194 11.32 -26.17 -3.92
N THR A 195 10.69 -26.50 -2.79
CA THR A 195 11.42 -26.82 -1.54
C THR A 195 11.32 -28.30 -1.15
N GLY A 196 10.41 -29.06 -1.76
CA GLY A 196 10.08 -30.43 -1.34
C GLY A 196 9.34 -30.51 0.01
N GLN A 197 8.93 -29.37 0.58
CA GLN A 197 8.28 -29.32 1.88
C GLN A 197 6.83 -29.82 1.80
N VAL A 198 6.43 -30.66 2.75
CA VAL A 198 5.04 -31.10 2.88
C VAL A 198 4.18 -29.96 3.42
N VAL A 199 3.25 -29.48 2.60
CA VAL A 199 2.33 -28.39 2.91
C VAL A 199 1.16 -28.90 3.74
N GLY A 200 0.59 -30.05 3.37
CA GLY A 200 -0.68 -30.49 3.95
C GLY A 200 -1.25 -31.76 3.33
N ARG A 201 -2.57 -31.94 3.49
CA ARG A 201 -3.36 -32.99 2.84
C ARG A 201 -4.64 -32.42 2.24
N VAL A 202 -5.09 -32.99 1.13
CA VAL A 202 -6.39 -32.65 0.53
C VAL A 202 -7.52 -33.22 1.40
N VAL A 203 -8.42 -32.36 1.84
CA VAL A 203 -9.61 -32.72 2.63
C VAL A 203 -10.83 -32.91 1.75
N ASN A 204 -10.98 -32.06 0.72
CA ASN A 204 -12.11 -32.14 -0.20
C ASN A 204 -11.77 -31.48 -1.55
N VAL A 205 -12.58 -31.75 -2.58
CA VAL A 205 -12.51 -31.11 -3.90
C VAL A 205 -13.89 -30.54 -4.23
N PHE A 206 -13.93 -29.28 -4.68
CA PHE A 206 -15.17 -28.57 -5.01
C PHE A 206 -15.17 -28.15 -6.47
N ASN A 207 -16.22 -28.50 -7.19
CA ASN A 207 -16.42 -28.05 -8.56
C ASN A 207 -17.04 -26.65 -8.56
N SER A 208 -16.31 -25.65 -9.06
CA SER A 208 -16.78 -24.25 -9.12
C SER A 208 -17.42 -23.87 -10.46
N GLY A 209 -17.59 -24.83 -11.38
CA GLY A 209 -18.09 -24.65 -12.73
C GLY A 209 -17.06 -24.12 -13.73
N ALA A 210 -16.03 -23.39 -13.27
CA ALA A 210 -14.90 -22.95 -14.10
C ALA A 210 -13.69 -23.89 -13.95
N ASN A 211 -13.18 -24.05 -12.72
CA ASN A 211 -12.09 -24.97 -12.37
C ASN A 211 -12.39 -25.65 -11.03
N ASP A 212 -11.83 -26.82 -10.80
CA ASP A 212 -11.95 -27.47 -9.50
C ASP A 212 -11.06 -26.81 -8.44
N LEU A 213 -11.55 -26.80 -7.20
CA LEU A 213 -10.88 -26.20 -6.05
C LEU A 213 -10.57 -27.28 -5.01
N LEU A 214 -9.29 -27.50 -4.73
CA LEU A 214 -8.84 -28.34 -3.63
C LEU A 214 -8.96 -27.57 -2.32
N HIS A 215 -9.49 -28.24 -1.31
CA HIS A 215 -9.49 -27.76 0.06
C HIS A 215 -8.37 -28.49 0.82
N VAL A 216 -7.26 -27.81 1.06
CA VAL A 216 -6.04 -28.38 1.65
C VAL A 216 -5.93 -27.97 3.10
N MET A 217 -5.79 -28.95 3.98
CA MET A 217 -5.47 -28.71 5.39
C MET A 217 -3.97 -28.64 5.57
N LEU A 218 -3.50 -27.48 6.02
CA LEU A 218 -2.09 -27.23 6.28
C LEU A 218 -1.61 -27.98 7.52
N LYS A 219 -0.40 -28.51 7.47
CA LYS A 219 0.24 -29.04 8.68
C LYS A 219 0.61 -27.87 9.60
N SER A 220 0.06 -27.89 10.82
CA SER A 220 0.60 -27.10 11.92
C SER A 220 1.98 -27.65 12.25
N SER A 221 3.03 -26.93 11.86
CA SER A 221 4.41 -27.30 12.18
C SER A 221 5.23 -26.04 12.41
N MET A 222 5.00 -25.41 13.55
CA MET A 222 6.03 -24.60 14.20
C MET A 222 6.38 -25.29 15.53
N PRO A 223 7.62 -25.81 15.69
CA PRO A 223 8.14 -26.11 17.01
C PRO A 223 8.52 -24.78 17.67
N ASN A 224 7.57 -24.14 18.35
CA ASN A 224 7.98 -23.17 19.38
C ASN A 224 8.54 -23.97 20.56
N GLY A 225 9.83 -23.80 20.81
CA GLY A 225 10.56 -24.56 21.82
C GLY A 225 9.91 -24.49 23.20
N SER A 226 9.34 -25.61 23.62
CA SER A 226 9.36 -26.12 24.99
C SER A 226 8.94 -27.59 24.92
N GLY A 227 9.78 -28.48 25.44
CA GLY A 227 9.59 -29.92 25.36
C GLY A 227 8.38 -30.38 26.16
N GLU A 228 7.59 -31.30 25.61
CA GLU A 228 7.65 -32.73 25.94
C GLU A 228 6.63 -33.47 25.07
N SER A 229 7.04 -34.64 24.59
CA SER A 229 6.25 -35.57 23.81
C SER A 229 5.07 -36.09 24.62
N ASN A 230 3.86 -36.03 24.04
CA ASN A 230 2.90 -37.12 24.16
C ASN A 230 2.14 -37.25 22.85
N SER A 231 2.46 -38.34 22.15
CA SER A 231 1.67 -38.92 21.08
C SER A 231 0.26 -39.21 21.60
N THR A 232 -0.69 -38.41 21.15
CA THR A 232 -2.10 -38.80 21.15
C THR A 232 -2.67 -38.35 19.82
N GLU A 233 -3.07 -39.32 19.01
CA GLU A 233 -3.85 -39.15 17.79
C GLU A 233 -5.18 -38.49 18.18
N ALA A 234 -5.25 -37.15 18.09
CA ALA A 234 -6.45 -36.39 18.39
C ALA A 234 -6.48 -35.08 17.58
N GLY A 235 -7.34 -35.05 16.54
CA GLY A 235 -7.84 -33.84 15.91
C GLY A 235 -7.02 -33.28 14.74
N ASP A 236 -7.44 -33.61 13.51
CA ASP A 236 -7.09 -32.89 12.28
C ASP A 236 -7.57 -31.42 12.37
N SER A 237 -6.79 -30.53 12.99
CA SER A 237 -7.14 -29.11 13.15
C SER A 237 -6.06 -28.16 12.62
N GLY A 238 -5.68 -28.34 11.36
CA GLY A 238 -4.85 -27.39 10.62
C GLY A 238 -5.67 -26.30 9.93
N PRO A 239 -5.12 -25.10 9.65
CA PRO A 239 -5.80 -24.10 8.85
C PRO A 239 -6.07 -24.64 7.43
N LEU A 240 -7.25 -24.35 6.92
CA LEU A 240 -7.70 -24.79 5.60
C LEU A 240 -7.43 -23.72 4.56
N VAL A 241 -6.92 -24.14 3.39
CA VAL A 241 -6.60 -23.29 2.26
C VAL A 241 -7.26 -23.82 0.99
N TRP A 242 -7.72 -22.90 0.16
CA TRP A 242 -8.25 -23.19 -1.17
C TRP A 242 -7.12 -23.13 -2.21
N VAL A 243 -6.94 -24.21 -2.95
CA VAL A 243 -5.91 -24.33 -4.00
C VAL A 243 -6.60 -24.70 -5.32
N PRO A 244 -6.57 -23.85 -6.36
CA PRO A 244 -7.12 -24.20 -7.65
C PRO A 244 -6.42 -25.41 -8.26
N PHE A 245 -7.18 -26.39 -8.73
CA PHE A 245 -6.69 -27.62 -9.34
C PHE A 245 -6.48 -27.40 -10.85
N VAL A 246 -5.38 -26.73 -11.18
CA VAL A 246 -4.98 -26.43 -12.56
C VAL A 246 -3.52 -26.79 -12.77
N GLU A 247 -3.12 -27.18 -13.98
CA GLU A 247 -1.76 -27.68 -14.28
C GLU A 247 -0.65 -26.71 -13.83
N GLU A 248 -0.86 -25.39 -13.96
CA GLU A 248 0.10 -24.38 -13.52
C GLU A 248 0.39 -24.43 -12.01
N ILE A 249 -0.65 -24.69 -11.21
CA ILE A 249 -0.57 -24.72 -9.75
C ILE A 249 -0.31 -26.12 -9.23
N VAL A 250 -0.83 -27.17 -9.89
CA VAL A 250 -0.68 -28.58 -9.51
C VAL A 250 -0.10 -29.35 -10.71
N PRO A 251 1.18 -29.16 -11.05
CA PRO A 251 1.78 -29.72 -12.26
C PRO A 251 2.01 -31.24 -12.21
N ASN A 252 1.92 -31.87 -11.03
CA ASN A 252 2.18 -33.30 -10.90
C ASN A 252 1.29 -33.94 -9.83
N VAL A 253 0.61 -35.01 -10.22
CA VAL A 253 -0.27 -35.81 -9.37
C VAL A 253 0.15 -37.27 -9.51
N ASP A 254 0.69 -37.86 -8.44
CA ASP A 254 1.10 -39.26 -8.38
C ASP A 254 0.08 -40.07 -7.56
N LEU A 255 -0.77 -40.81 -8.27
CA LEU A 255 -1.79 -41.68 -7.68
C LEU A 255 -1.20 -42.90 -6.96
N THR A 256 -0.02 -43.38 -7.40
CA THR A 256 0.64 -44.55 -6.79
C THR A 256 1.19 -44.20 -5.41
N ARG A 257 1.82 -43.03 -5.29
CA ARG A 257 2.41 -42.54 -4.03
C ARG A 257 1.40 -41.78 -3.15
N ARG A 258 0.24 -41.41 -3.71
CA ARG A 258 -0.76 -40.49 -3.14
C ARG A 258 -0.15 -39.13 -2.77
N GLU A 259 0.61 -38.55 -3.70
CA GLU A 259 1.29 -37.25 -3.55
C GLU A 259 0.98 -36.33 -4.71
N MET A 260 0.83 -35.03 -4.45
CA MET A 260 0.75 -34.00 -5.48
C MET A 260 1.75 -32.89 -5.21
N LEU A 261 2.43 -32.44 -6.27
CA LEU A 261 3.36 -31.32 -6.22
C LEU A 261 2.63 -30.05 -6.63
N ILE A 262 2.80 -28.99 -5.85
CA ILE A 262 2.20 -27.68 -6.12
C ILE A 262 3.25 -26.58 -6.34
N THR A 263 2.89 -25.61 -7.18
CA THR A 263 3.64 -24.37 -7.46
C THR A 263 2.70 -23.16 -7.23
N PRO A 264 2.29 -22.90 -5.98
CA PRO A 264 1.35 -21.84 -5.67
C PRO A 264 1.97 -20.45 -5.89
N PRO A 265 1.22 -19.46 -6.42
CA PRO A 265 1.62 -18.07 -6.38
C PRO A 265 1.89 -17.58 -4.96
N LYS A 266 2.79 -16.60 -4.82
CA LYS A 266 3.15 -16.01 -3.51
C LYS A 266 1.89 -15.52 -2.78
N GLY A 267 1.76 -15.88 -1.51
CA GLY A 267 0.63 -15.51 -0.66
C GLY A 267 -0.61 -16.41 -0.76
N LEU A 268 -0.74 -17.31 -1.74
CA LEU A 268 -1.93 -18.18 -1.89
C LEU A 268 -2.18 -19.02 -0.62
N LEU A 269 -1.12 -19.56 -0.03
CA LEU A 269 -1.19 -20.36 1.20
C LEU A 269 -1.52 -19.53 2.46
N GLU A 270 -1.41 -18.21 2.38
CA GLU A 270 -1.62 -17.28 3.50
C GLU A 270 -3.01 -16.62 3.46
N LEU A 271 -3.70 -16.64 2.31
CA LEU A 271 -4.99 -15.93 2.10
C LEU A 271 -6.11 -16.32 3.10
N ASN A 272 -6.04 -17.52 3.69
CA ASN A 272 -7.03 -17.99 4.67
C ASN A 272 -6.44 -18.27 6.06
N VAL A 273 -5.14 -18.07 6.25
CA VAL A 273 -4.49 -18.21 7.56
C VAL A 273 -4.86 -16.97 8.37
N ARG A 274 -5.85 -17.10 9.25
CA ARG A 274 -6.29 -15.99 10.10
C ARG A 274 -5.24 -15.75 11.18
N SER A 275 -4.55 -14.61 11.11
CA SER A 275 -3.54 -14.19 12.09
C SER A 275 -4.10 -13.75 13.44
N ASP A 276 -5.43 -13.61 13.55
CA ASP A 276 -6.10 -13.10 14.75
C ASP A 276 -7.00 -14.18 15.37
N GLU A 277 -6.77 -14.50 16.64
CA GLU A 277 -7.57 -15.44 17.46
C GLU A 277 -8.89 -14.79 17.95
N ARG A 278 -9.04 -13.47 17.83
CA ARG A 278 -10.21 -12.75 18.35
C ARG A 278 -11.51 -13.14 17.63
N SER A 279 -12.62 -13.14 18.36
CA SER A 279 -13.94 -13.47 17.82
C SER A 279 -14.42 -12.43 16.80
N LYS A 280 -15.28 -12.85 15.86
CA LYS A 280 -15.92 -11.95 14.86
C LYS A 280 -16.66 -10.76 15.51
N LYS A 281 -17.21 -10.97 16.71
CA LYS A 281 -17.89 -9.93 17.49
C LYS A 281 -16.92 -8.87 17.99
N GLU A 282 -15.77 -9.29 18.54
CA GLU A 282 -14.73 -8.39 19.05
C GLU A 282 -14.11 -7.54 17.94
N ARG A 283 -13.83 -8.14 16.77
CA ARG A 283 -13.30 -7.40 15.61
C ARG A 283 -14.25 -6.29 15.15
N ARG A 284 -15.54 -6.63 14.97
CA ARG A 284 -16.57 -5.64 14.61
C ARG A 284 -16.68 -4.52 15.65
N GLN A 285 -16.53 -4.84 16.94
CA GLN A 285 -16.53 -3.83 18.00
C GLN A 285 -15.30 -2.93 17.93
N LEU A 286 -14.11 -3.48 17.69
CA LEU A 286 -12.89 -2.70 17.52
C LEU A 286 -12.97 -1.79 16.29
N GLU A 287 -13.31 -2.34 15.13
CA GLU A 287 -13.49 -1.55 13.90
C GLU A 287 -14.52 -0.43 14.10
N TRP A 288 -15.63 -0.70 14.82
CA TRP A 288 -16.63 0.31 15.12
C TRP A 288 -16.09 1.39 16.08
N LYS A 289 -15.30 1.00 17.09
CA LYS A 289 -14.65 1.95 18.00
C LYS A 289 -13.66 2.84 17.24
N GLU A 290 -12.86 2.26 16.34
CA GLU A 290 -11.91 2.98 15.49
C GLU A 290 -12.63 3.93 14.53
N ARG A 291 -13.67 3.45 13.82
CA ARG A 291 -14.51 4.30 12.96
C ARG A 291 -15.13 5.46 13.73
N LYS A 292 -15.60 5.23 14.95
CA LYS A 292 -16.11 6.31 15.81
C LYS A 292 -15.02 7.30 16.23
N LYS A 293 -13.82 6.82 16.57
CA LYS A 293 -12.69 7.68 16.92
C LYS A 293 -12.26 8.53 15.72
N PHE A 294 -12.15 7.92 14.55
CA PHE A 294 -11.87 8.56 13.29
C PHE A 294 -12.91 9.65 12.96
N GLN A 295 -14.21 9.30 12.99
CA GLN A 295 -15.28 10.25 12.71
C GLN A 295 -15.28 11.44 13.68
N LYS A 296 -15.04 11.20 14.98
CA LYS A 296 -14.91 12.28 15.97
C LYS A 296 -13.75 13.22 15.65
N ARG A 297 -12.58 12.68 15.30
CA ARG A 297 -11.40 13.47 14.89
C ARG A 297 -11.71 14.28 13.63
N LEU A 298 -12.36 13.66 12.64
CA LEU A 298 -12.71 14.32 11.38
C LEU A 298 -13.69 15.47 11.60
N ILE A 299 -14.71 15.28 12.45
CA ILE A 299 -15.64 16.36 12.82
C ILE A 299 -14.89 17.51 13.50
N ALA A 300 -13.95 17.21 14.40
CA ALA A 300 -13.14 18.24 15.05
C ALA A 300 -12.25 19.00 14.06
N ALA A 301 -11.59 18.29 13.12
CA ALA A 301 -10.78 18.90 12.07
C ALA A 301 -11.62 19.78 11.13
N LYS A 302 -12.77 19.27 10.66
CA LYS A 302 -13.73 20.04 9.85
C LYS A 302 -14.22 21.30 10.56
N LYS A 303 -14.46 21.21 11.88
CA LYS A 303 -14.86 22.37 12.68
C LYS A 303 -13.76 23.44 12.68
N LYS A 304 -12.51 23.08 12.91
CA LYS A 304 -11.38 24.03 12.87
C LYS A 304 -11.20 24.67 11.49
N LEU A 305 -11.28 23.90 10.42
CA LEU A 305 -11.24 24.45 9.06
C LEU A 305 -12.43 25.36 8.76
N SER A 306 -13.61 25.06 9.32
CA SER A 306 -14.79 25.94 9.20
C SER A 306 -14.61 27.25 9.96
N GLU A 307 -13.96 27.22 11.13
CA GLU A 307 -13.59 28.43 11.89
C GLU A 307 -12.57 29.30 11.13
N MET A 308 -11.83 28.70 10.19
CA MET A 308 -10.92 29.37 9.26
C MET A 308 -11.55 29.70 7.89
N GLU A 309 -12.87 29.55 7.76
CA GLU A 309 -13.63 29.84 6.53
C GLU A 309 -13.24 28.97 5.31
N GLN A 310 -12.78 27.74 5.56
CA GLN A 310 -12.33 26.78 4.54
C GLN A 310 -13.39 25.70 4.24
N GLN A 311 -14.68 26.06 4.21
CA GLN A 311 -15.75 25.06 4.06
C GLN A 311 -15.85 24.49 2.63
N HIS A 312 -15.27 25.17 1.63
CA HIS A 312 -15.28 24.73 0.23
C HIS A 312 -14.57 23.39 0.02
N ILE A 313 -13.57 23.08 0.85
CA ILE A 313 -12.85 21.78 0.85
C ILE A 313 -13.83 20.62 1.03
N PHE A 314 -14.93 20.81 1.76
CA PHE A 314 -15.88 19.74 2.05
C PHE A 314 -16.80 19.40 0.88
N LEU A 315 -16.77 20.18 -0.20
CA LEU A 315 -17.58 19.93 -1.39
C LEU A 315 -17.23 18.59 -2.05
N GLY A 316 -15.98 18.15 -1.96
CA GLY A 316 -15.53 16.84 -2.44
C GLY A 316 -16.30 15.66 -1.86
N PHE A 317 -16.77 15.77 -0.61
CA PHE A 317 -17.57 14.71 0.03
C PHE A 317 -18.94 14.49 -0.61
N ARG A 318 -19.45 15.44 -1.39
CA ARG A 318 -20.76 15.32 -2.04
C ARG A 318 -20.72 14.56 -3.36
N PHE A 319 -19.57 14.59 -4.05
CA PHE A 319 -19.44 14.12 -5.42
C PHE A 319 -18.46 12.96 -5.58
N GLY A 320 -17.60 12.71 -4.59
CA GLY A 320 -16.58 11.66 -4.67
C GLY A 320 -17.08 10.25 -4.35
N GLU A 321 -16.40 9.26 -4.92
CA GLU A 321 -16.55 7.85 -4.57
C GLU A 321 -16.00 7.55 -3.15
N LYS A 322 -16.22 6.32 -2.66
CA LYS A 322 -15.79 5.92 -1.31
C LYS A 322 -14.28 6.04 -1.10
N SER A 323 -13.46 5.70 -2.09
CA SER A 323 -11.99 5.83 -2.03
C SER A 323 -11.56 7.30 -1.98
N GLN A 324 -12.11 8.12 -2.88
CA GLN A 324 -11.84 9.56 -2.98
C GLN A 324 -12.26 10.31 -1.71
N THR A 325 -13.42 9.99 -1.16
CA THR A 325 -13.89 10.59 0.09
C THR A 325 -13.09 10.13 1.31
N SER A 326 -12.54 8.91 1.28
CA SER A 326 -11.58 8.46 2.30
C SER A 326 -10.29 9.27 2.21
N LEU A 327 -9.72 9.41 1.01
CA LEU A 327 -8.50 10.19 0.77
C LEU A 327 -8.65 11.63 1.27
N LEU A 328 -9.75 12.30 0.92
CA LEU A 328 -10.03 13.66 1.39
C LEU A 328 -10.18 13.72 2.92
N ALA A 329 -10.80 12.71 3.54
CA ALA A 329 -10.92 12.66 5.00
C ALA A 329 -9.57 12.50 5.68
N ASP A 330 -8.70 11.66 5.13
CA ASP A 330 -7.35 11.43 5.65
C ASP A 330 -6.49 12.70 5.50
N GLN A 331 -6.55 13.39 4.36
CA GLN A 331 -5.87 14.68 4.17
C GLN A 331 -6.38 15.77 5.10
N ILE A 332 -7.70 15.89 5.32
CA ILE A 332 -8.24 16.86 6.28
C ILE A 332 -7.74 16.57 7.70
N LEU A 333 -7.55 15.29 8.03
CA LEU A 333 -7.03 14.88 9.33
C LEU A 333 -5.52 15.14 9.47
N SER A 334 -4.76 15.06 8.37
CA SER A 334 -3.32 15.33 8.38
C SER A 334 -2.99 16.82 8.46
N VAL A 335 -3.86 17.70 7.95
CA VAL A 335 -3.64 19.16 8.02
C VAL A 335 -3.46 19.63 9.46
N ASN A 336 -2.26 20.15 9.75
CA ASN A 336 -1.95 20.76 11.03
C ASN A 336 -2.61 22.14 11.15
N SER A 337 -3.85 22.16 11.62
CA SER A 337 -4.68 23.37 11.73
C SER A 337 -4.01 24.48 12.56
N LYS A 338 -3.24 24.12 13.59
CA LYS A 338 -2.58 25.10 14.49
C LYS A 338 -1.42 25.77 13.76
N LEU A 339 -0.64 24.98 13.02
CA LEU A 339 0.47 25.47 12.21
C LEU A 339 -0.05 26.36 11.07
N LEU A 340 -1.08 25.90 10.35
CA LEU A 340 -1.70 26.67 9.28
C LEU A 340 -2.25 28.02 9.75
N GLN A 341 -2.93 28.04 10.90
CA GLN A 341 -3.45 29.30 11.47
C GLN A 341 -2.32 30.29 11.78
N GLN A 342 -1.20 29.81 12.33
CA GLN A 342 -0.03 30.66 12.59
C GLN A 342 0.61 31.17 11.30
N ALA A 343 0.75 30.28 10.32
CA ALA A 343 1.27 30.58 9.00
C ALA A 343 0.48 31.72 8.33
N LEU A 344 -0.85 31.62 8.30
CA LEU A 344 -1.71 32.65 7.72
C LEU A 344 -1.61 34.00 8.44
N GLN A 345 -1.49 34.01 9.78
CA GLN A 345 -1.30 35.24 10.55
C GLN A 345 0.04 35.92 10.22
N ASN A 346 1.12 35.15 10.04
CA ASN A 346 2.43 35.72 9.73
C ASN A 346 2.49 36.35 8.34
N ILE A 347 1.74 35.81 7.37
CA ILE A 347 1.63 36.37 6.02
C ILE A 347 0.98 37.75 6.08
N GLU A 348 -0.11 37.90 6.86
CA GLU A 348 -0.83 39.18 7.02
C GLU A 348 0.04 40.26 7.69
N ILE A 349 0.99 39.88 8.56
CA ILE A 349 1.79 40.79 9.39
C ILE A 349 3.07 41.29 8.69
N ALA A 350 3.47 40.70 7.55
CA ALA A 350 4.77 40.86 6.91
C ALA A 350 5.47 42.22 7.14
N SER A 351 6.43 42.24 8.07
CA SER A 351 7.39 43.34 8.25
C SER A 351 8.68 42.79 8.84
N LYS A 352 9.73 42.84 8.01
CA LYS A 352 11.13 42.44 8.23
C LYS A 352 11.41 40.95 8.04
N ARG A 353 11.86 40.63 6.82
CA ARG A 353 12.69 39.46 6.53
C ARG A 353 13.87 39.52 7.50
N TRP A 354 13.91 38.59 8.46
CA TRP A 354 15.05 38.44 9.36
C TRP A 354 16.18 37.85 8.53
N THR A 355 17.11 38.67 8.06
CA THR A 355 18.29 38.17 7.34
C THR A 355 19.19 37.48 8.36
N ILE A 356 19.11 36.14 8.38
CA ILE A 356 19.82 35.26 9.33
C ILE A 356 21.32 35.60 9.37
N THR A 357 21.91 35.93 8.20
CA THR A 357 23.30 36.33 8.06
C THR A 357 23.64 37.62 8.81
N GLU A 358 22.79 38.65 8.78
CA GLU A 358 23.03 39.91 9.50
C GLU A 358 22.95 39.73 11.03
N SER A 359 22.09 38.84 11.52
CA SER A 359 21.98 38.58 12.95
C SER A 359 23.06 37.63 13.48
N LEU A 360 23.50 36.64 12.70
CA LEU A 360 24.58 35.73 13.10
C LEU A 360 25.94 36.42 13.06
N THR A 361 26.16 37.36 12.11
CA THR A 361 27.37 38.18 12.01
C THR A 361 27.33 39.43 12.88
N GLY A 362 26.18 39.76 13.47
CA GLY A 362 26.00 40.91 14.35
C GLY A 362 26.84 40.84 15.64
N THR A 363 27.31 42.00 16.09
CA THR A 363 28.24 42.19 17.23
C THR A 363 27.73 41.65 18.59
N LYS A 364 26.45 41.31 18.72
CA LYS A 364 25.86 40.75 19.96
C LYS A 364 26.12 39.26 20.15
N LEU A 365 26.34 38.49 19.08
CA LEU A 365 26.59 37.03 19.15
C LEU A 365 28.08 36.67 19.31
N VAL A 366 28.93 37.68 19.53
CA VAL A 366 30.39 37.59 19.49
C VAL A 366 30.99 36.81 20.67
N ARG A 367 30.24 36.62 21.77
CA ARG A 367 30.81 36.07 23.01
C ARG A 367 31.05 34.56 22.98
N ASN A 368 30.29 33.80 22.17
CA ASN A 368 30.30 32.34 22.14
C ASN A 368 30.55 31.80 20.71
N ARG A 369 31.66 32.23 20.09
CA ARG A 369 32.11 31.72 18.79
C ARG A 369 33.32 30.80 18.94
N LEU A 370 33.32 29.69 18.21
CA LEU A 370 34.44 28.77 18.08
C LEU A 370 34.81 28.66 16.60
N LYS A 371 36.05 28.97 16.24
CA LYS A 371 36.55 28.77 14.88
C LYS A 371 37.30 27.46 14.81
N ILE A 372 36.98 26.63 13.82
CA ILE A 372 37.60 25.32 13.59
C ILE A 372 38.03 25.23 12.13
N SER A 373 39.24 24.76 11.88
CA SER A 373 39.68 24.45 10.51
C SER A 373 39.01 23.15 10.03
N GLU A 374 38.57 23.10 8.78
CA GLU A 374 37.98 21.93 8.13
C GLU A 374 38.85 20.67 8.26
N ARG A 375 40.18 20.84 8.37
CA ARG A 375 41.14 19.77 8.64
C ARG A 375 40.88 19.00 9.95
N CYS A 376 40.11 19.59 10.87
CA CYS A 376 39.70 19.00 12.15
C CYS A 376 38.38 18.22 12.04
N LEU A 377 37.77 18.10 10.86
CA LEU A 377 36.46 17.46 10.65
C LEU A 377 36.56 16.11 9.91
N GLY A 378 37.78 15.68 9.55
CA GLY A 378 38.00 14.45 8.79
C GLY A 378 37.97 13.15 9.61
N PRO A 379 37.75 12.00 8.94
CA PRO A 379 37.63 10.66 9.55
C PRO A 379 38.86 10.28 10.41
N CYS A 380 40.06 10.71 9.99
CA CYS A 380 41.31 10.51 10.74
C CYS A 380 41.73 11.76 11.55
N THR A 381 40.87 12.20 12.46
CA THR A 381 41.24 13.19 13.49
C THR A 381 42.02 12.50 14.61
N HIS A 382 43.32 12.30 14.38
CA HIS A 382 44.24 11.90 15.45
C HIS A 382 44.24 12.97 16.56
N GLU A 383 44.43 12.55 17.82
CA GLU A 383 44.47 13.42 19.00
C GLU A 383 45.37 14.65 18.82
N GLU A 384 46.44 14.51 18.00
CA GLU A 384 47.38 15.58 17.66
C GLU A 384 46.78 16.73 16.83
N LYS A 385 45.75 16.49 16.00
CA LYS A 385 45.13 17.51 15.13
C LYS A 385 44.07 18.36 15.85
N LEU A 386 43.43 17.81 16.89
CA LEU A 386 42.38 18.53 17.62
C LEU A 386 42.93 19.59 18.57
N GLY A 387 44.17 19.42 19.05
CA GLY A 387 44.82 20.37 19.96
C GLY A 387 43.94 20.72 21.17
N GLU A 388 43.59 22.00 21.32
CA GLU A 388 42.74 22.50 22.41
C GLU A 388 41.28 21.97 22.36
N ASN A 389 40.82 21.52 21.18
CA ASN A 389 39.46 21.03 20.97
C ASN A 389 39.28 19.55 21.41
N LEU A 390 40.36 18.84 21.75
CA LEU A 390 40.31 17.44 22.20
C LEU A 390 39.35 17.26 23.38
N LYS A 391 39.40 18.18 24.34
CA LYS A 391 38.53 18.17 25.53
C LYS A 391 37.04 18.29 25.19
N LEU A 392 36.71 18.99 24.10
CA LEU A 392 35.32 19.13 23.64
C LEU A 392 34.86 17.81 23.03
N TRP A 393 35.69 17.19 22.20
CA TRP A 393 35.40 15.92 21.57
C TRP A 393 35.26 14.77 22.57
N GLU A 394 36.17 14.65 23.56
CA GLU A 394 36.06 13.64 24.63
C GLU A 394 34.76 13.79 25.43
N LYS A 395 34.35 15.02 25.73
CA LYS A 395 33.07 15.28 26.40
C LYS A 395 31.89 14.83 25.54
N ALA A 396 31.93 15.10 24.24
CA ALA A 396 30.88 14.69 23.32
C ALA A 396 30.76 13.17 23.26
N LEU A 397 31.87 12.44 23.12
CA LEU A 397 31.88 10.98 23.15
C LEU A 397 31.33 10.41 24.46
N ASN A 398 31.67 11.03 25.60
CA ASN A 398 31.13 10.64 26.90
C ASN A 398 29.60 10.86 26.98
N LEU A 399 29.06 11.89 26.33
CA LEU A 399 27.62 12.11 26.24
C LEU A 399 26.95 11.08 25.32
N VAL A 400 27.53 10.82 24.15
CA VAL A 400 27.03 9.84 23.17
C VAL A 400 27.00 8.43 23.77
N SER A 401 28.09 7.99 24.40
CA SER A 401 28.19 6.68 25.07
C SER A 401 27.20 6.49 26.23
N LYS A 402 26.70 7.58 26.81
CA LYS A 402 25.66 7.57 27.85
C LYS A 402 24.23 7.67 27.29
N GLY A 403 24.06 7.63 25.96
CA GLY A 403 22.76 7.77 25.31
C GLY A 403 22.12 9.16 25.49
N LYS A 404 22.94 10.21 25.66
CA LYS A 404 22.46 11.58 25.92
C LYS A 404 22.16 12.38 24.66
N LEU A 405 22.49 11.85 23.49
CA LEU A 405 22.26 12.45 22.19
C LEU A 405 21.17 11.69 21.45
N ALA A 406 20.26 12.41 20.79
CA ALA A 406 19.43 11.89 19.71
C ALA A 406 19.76 12.62 18.41
N VAL A 407 19.60 11.94 17.27
CA VAL A 407 19.91 12.50 15.95
C VAL A 407 18.64 12.56 15.11
N VAL A 408 18.41 13.71 14.48
CA VAL A 408 17.34 13.95 13.50
C VAL A 408 18.00 14.28 12.17
N LEU A 409 17.83 13.41 11.19
CA LEU A 409 18.27 13.65 9.82
C LEU A 409 17.07 14.12 9.01
N ASP A 410 17.17 15.33 8.50
CA ASP A 410 16.22 15.87 7.54
C ASP A 410 16.74 15.57 6.14
N MET A 411 16.07 14.65 5.45
CA MET A 411 16.36 14.22 4.08
C MET A 411 15.36 14.83 3.09
N SER A 412 14.52 15.78 3.52
CA SER A 412 13.62 16.44 2.57
C SER A 412 14.38 17.42 1.70
N ASP A 413 14.16 17.33 0.39
CA ASP A 413 14.76 18.25 -0.59
C ASP A 413 13.97 19.56 -0.58
N HIS A 414 14.59 20.58 0.01
CA HIS A 414 13.95 21.88 0.17
C HIS A 414 14.01 22.75 -1.10
N ARG A 415 14.73 22.36 -2.16
CA ARG A 415 14.91 23.17 -3.39
C ARG A 415 15.26 22.36 -4.66
N ASN A 416 14.36 21.52 -5.16
CA ASN A 416 14.42 21.05 -6.55
C ASN A 416 13.28 21.60 -7.41
N GLU A 417 13.21 22.93 -7.56
CA GLU A 417 12.58 23.54 -8.74
C GLU A 417 13.45 24.69 -9.25
N GLU A 418 13.87 24.60 -10.52
CA GLU A 418 14.64 25.56 -11.33
C GLU A 418 16.18 25.41 -11.39
N LYS A 419 16.65 24.27 -11.93
CA LYS A 419 17.64 24.34 -13.03
C LYS A 419 16.98 23.82 -14.30
N GLU A 420 16.34 24.73 -15.02
CA GLU A 420 15.85 24.51 -16.38
C GLU A 420 17.06 24.32 -17.31
N TYR A 421 17.56 23.09 -17.41
CA TYR A 421 18.40 22.66 -18.53
C TYR A 421 17.55 21.74 -19.41
N ASP A 422 17.15 22.30 -20.55
CA ASP A 422 16.73 21.66 -21.80
C ASP A 422 15.95 20.33 -21.66
N ALA A 423 14.62 20.44 -21.83
CA ALA A 423 13.66 19.33 -21.87
C ALA A 423 13.79 18.44 -23.13
N GLY A 424 15.02 18.07 -23.49
CA GLY A 424 15.37 17.16 -24.59
C GLY A 424 16.18 15.93 -24.18
N LEU A 425 16.58 15.81 -22.90
CA LEU A 425 17.37 14.68 -22.38
C LEU A 425 16.76 14.01 -21.13
N ALA A 426 15.55 14.41 -20.72
CA ALA A 426 14.86 13.91 -19.54
C ALA A 426 14.02 12.63 -19.79
N LEU A 427 14.55 11.69 -20.59
CA LEU A 427 13.92 10.37 -20.80
C LEU A 427 14.91 9.19 -20.68
N SER A 428 16.03 9.36 -19.97
CA SER A 428 16.93 8.21 -19.72
C SER A 428 17.72 8.23 -18.41
N LEU A 429 17.33 8.99 -17.39
CA LEU A 429 17.94 8.92 -16.05
C LEU A 429 16.88 9.04 -14.93
N SER A 430 15.87 8.18 -14.94
CA SER A 430 15.27 7.71 -13.69
C SER A 430 16.26 6.73 -13.05
N MET A 431 17.39 7.26 -12.57
CA MET A 431 18.34 6.49 -11.78
C MET A 431 17.73 6.29 -10.39
N GLU A 432 17.44 5.03 -10.07
CA GLU A 432 17.33 4.60 -8.69
C GLU A 432 18.54 5.10 -7.88
N ASN A 433 18.29 5.64 -6.68
CA ASN A 433 19.25 5.73 -5.56
C ASN A 433 20.38 6.80 -5.61
N SER A 434 20.07 8.09 -5.74
CA SER A 434 21.07 9.13 -5.42
C SER A 434 21.20 9.35 -3.90
N GLU A 435 20.09 9.66 -3.21
CA GLU A 435 20.14 10.01 -1.78
C GLU A 435 20.22 8.79 -0.85
N THR A 436 19.58 7.67 -1.20
CA THR A 436 19.70 6.42 -0.43
C THR A 436 21.11 5.85 -0.48
N SER A 437 21.82 6.03 -1.60
CA SER A 437 23.26 5.72 -1.76
C SER A 437 24.12 6.58 -0.84
N SER A 438 23.87 7.89 -0.83
CA SER A 438 24.52 8.85 0.05
C SER A 438 24.29 8.54 1.53
N LEU A 439 23.03 8.29 1.93
CA LEU A 439 22.66 7.93 3.29
C LEU A 439 23.24 6.56 3.69
N GLN A 440 23.28 5.58 2.78
CA GLN A 440 23.92 4.29 3.05
C GLN A 440 25.43 4.45 3.25
N THR A 441 26.08 5.32 2.48
CA THR A 441 27.51 5.64 2.65
C THR A 441 27.75 6.29 4.00
N LEU A 442 26.91 7.26 4.36
CA LEU A 442 26.95 7.96 5.64
C LEU A 442 26.73 7.03 6.85
N LEU A 443 25.70 6.18 6.80
CA LEU A 443 25.41 5.21 7.87
C LEU A 443 26.41 4.04 7.90
N GLY A 444 27.13 3.80 6.80
CA GLY A 444 28.23 2.84 6.74
C GLY A 444 29.56 3.40 7.26
N ASP A 445 29.71 4.73 7.34
CA ASP A 445 30.92 5.39 7.83
C ASP A 445 30.85 5.59 9.35
N ASP A 446 31.41 4.63 10.08
CA ASP A 446 31.46 4.63 11.55
C ASP A 446 32.38 5.70 12.14
N GLU A 447 33.23 6.34 11.31
CA GLU A 447 34.15 7.39 11.75
C GLU A 447 33.51 8.78 11.66
N ARG A 448 32.65 9.03 10.66
CA ARG A 448 32.00 10.34 10.46
C ARG A 448 30.70 10.52 11.22
N PHE A 449 29.89 9.48 11.37
CA PHE A 449 28.60 9.57 12.03
C PHE A 449 28.67 9.12 13.50
N VAL A 450 27.74 8.28 13.93
CA VAL A 450 27.76 7.66 15.26
C VAL A 450 28.49 6.33 15.15
N LYS A 451 29.53 6.12 15.97
CA LYS A 451 30.22 4.82 16.04
C LYS A 451 29.24 3.69 16.34
N VAL A 452 29.39 2.55 15.65
CA VAL A 452 28.48 1.39 15.80
C VAL A 452 28.30 0.95 17.25
N GLU A 453 29.36 1.02 18.07
CA GLU A 453 29.31 0.69 19.50
C GLU A 453 28.27 1.52 20.30
N TYR A 454 27.91 2.72 19.84
CA TYR A 454 26.96 3.60 20.53
C TYR A 454 25.56 3.62 19.89
N ARG A 455 25.39 3.11 18.67
CA ARG A 455 24.14 3.23 17.89
C ARG A 455 22.92 2.62 18.58
N SER A 456 23.09 1.54 19.34
CA SER A 456 22.00 0.94 20.14
C SER A 456 21.45 1.87 21.24
N SER A 457 22.23 2.86 21.66
CA SER A 457 21.86 3.83 22.70
C SER A 457 21.37 5.18 22.15
N VAL A 458 21.65 5.49 20.88
CA VAL A 458 21.33 6.78 20.25
C VAL A 458 20.03 6.66 19.47
N PRO A 459 18.97 7.39 19.87
CA PRO A 459 17.74 7.43 19.10
C PRO A 459 17.92 8.19 17.77
N LEU A 460 17.31 7.69 16.69
CA LEU A 460 17.43 8.23 15.34
C LEU A 460 16.05 8.56 14.76
N VAL A 461 15.87 9.77 14.27
CA VAL A 461 14.66 10.22 13.58
C VAL A 461 15.04 10.60 12.16
N LEU A 462 14.33 10.05 11.18
CA LEU A 462 14.54 10.28 9.76
C LEU A 462 13.29 10.96 9.21
N ILE A 463 13.46 12.12 8.58
CA ILE A 463 12.38 12.89 7.97
C ILE A 463 12.59 12.85 6.46
N CYS A 464 11.61 12.33 5.73
CA CYS A 464 11.70 12.16 4.27
C CYS A 464 10.33 12.32 3.58
N PRO A 465 10.32 12.47 2.24
CA PRO A 465 9.10 12.43 1.44
C PRO A 465 8.33 11.12 1.61
N THR A 466 7.00 11.18 1.48
CA THR A 466 6.07 10.06 1.73
C THR A 466 6.40 8.81 0.89
N ASP A 467 6.84 9.01 -0.34
CA ASP A 467 7.17 7.96 -1.30
C ASP A 467 8.48 7.22 -0.98
N GLU A 468 9.37 7.83 -0.19
CA GLU A 468 10.65 7.24 0.18
C GLU A 468 10.61 6.41 1.46
N ILE A 469 9.64 6.64 2.35
CA ILE A 469 9.54 5.99 3.67
C ILE A 469 9.64 4.46 3.55
N ASN A 470 8.86 3.85 2.66
CA ASN A 470 8.84 2.39 2.48
C ASN A 470 10.18 1.84 1.98
N SER A 471 10.88 2.59 1.13
CA SER A 471 12.20 2.21 0.62
C SER A 471 13.25 2.28 1.73
N LEU A 472 13.17 3.31 2.57
CA LEU A 472 14.06 3.53 3.69
C LEU A 472 13.85 2.50 4.82
N GLU A 473 12.61 2.14 5.14
CA GLU A 473 12.30 1.07 6.09
C GLU A 473 12.89 -0.28 5.63
N LYS A 474 12.79 -0.58 4.33
CA LYS A 474 13.41 -1.78 3.73
C LYS A 474 14.94 -1.72 3.78
N LEU A 475 15.54 -0.56 3.52
CA LEU A 475 16.99 -0.35 3.62
C LEU A 475 17.50 -0.61 5.04
N PHE A 476 16.81 -0.09 6.06
CA PHE A 476 17.16 -0.36 7.45
C PHE A 476 16.99 -1.83 7.81
N SER A 477 15.88 -2.44 7.41
CA SER A 477 15.60 -3.85 7.68
C SER A 477 16.64 -4.79 7.04
N SER A 478 17.08 -4.49 5.81
CA SER A 478 18.06 -5.31 5.09
C SER A 478 19.49 -5.17 5.61
N ASN A 479 19.80 -4.07 6.31
CA ASN A 479 21.13 -3.77 6.86
C ASN A 479 21.18 -3.88 8.39
N ASN A 480 20.31 -4.69 9.01
CA ASN A 480 20.24 -4.88 10.47
C ASN A 480 20.16 -3.54 11.24
N HIS A 481 19.33 -2.63 10.72
CA HIS A 481 19.14 -1.26 11.20
C HIS A 481 20.44 -0.46 11.37
N PHE A 482 21.51 -0.82 10.65
CA PHE A 482 22.84 -0.23 10.77
C PHE A 482 23.38 -0.21 12.22
N GLY A 483 22.94 -1.15 13.08
CA GLY A 483 23.32 -1.22 14.50
C GLY A 483 22.51 -0.33 15.44
N PHE A 484 21.53 0.42 14.94
CA PHE A 484 20.56 1.13 15.77
C PHE A 484 19.53 0.16 16.37
N ASP A 485 19.00 0.54 17.53
CA ASP A 485 17.86 -0.16 18.15
C ASP A 485 16.58 0.14 17.35
N PRO A 486 15.90 -0.85 16.74
CA PRO A 486 14.71 -0.64 15.92
C PRO A 486 13.58 0.09 16.67
N GLU A 487 13.47 -0.07 17.99
CA GLU A 487 12.46 0.61 18.80
C GLU A 487 12.75 2.11 19.00
N LYS A 488 13.97 2.55 18.66
CA LYS A 488 14.45 3.93 18.77
C LYS A 488 14.74 4.58 17.41
N VAL A 489 14.24 3.98 16.32
CA VAL A 489 14.31 4.54 14.97
C VAL A 489 12.90 4.95 14.54
N TRP A 490 12.73 6.21 14.16
CA TRP A 490 11.48 6.73 13.61
C TRP A 490 11.65 7.21 12.18
N PHE A 491 10.74 6.79 11.31
CA PHE A 491 10.58 7.30 9.95
C PHE A 491 9.36 8.20 9.92
N LEU A 492 9.55 9.48 9.59
CA LEU A 492 8.49 10.49 9.58
C LEU A 492 8.36 11.09 8.18
N GLU A 493 7.11 11.24 7.76
CA GLU A 493 6.76 12.05 6.60
C GLU A 493 7.06 13.53 6.90
N GLU A 494 7.65 14.23 5.93
CA GLU A 494 7.84 15.67 6.00
C GLU A 494 6.51 16.42 6.29
N GLU A 495 6.58 17.50 7.07
CA GLU A 495 5.40 18.30 7.37
C GLU A 495 5.01 19.13 6.13
N ARG A 496 3.75 19.04 5.72
CA ARG A 496 3.20 19.77 4.56
C ARG A 496 2.07 20.69 5.00
N LEU A 497 2.01 21.88 4.41
CA LEU A 497 0.91 22.82 4.61
C LEU A 497 0.11 23.01 3.32
N PRO A 498 -1.21 23.25 3.43
CA PRO A 498 -2.03 23.64 2.29
C PRO A 498 -1.50 24.90 1.60
N VAL A 499 -1.45 24.85 0.27
CA VAL A 499 -1.23 26.03 -0.59
C VAL A 499 -2.48 26.88 -0.57
N VAL A 500 -2.33 28.19 -0.45
CA VAL A 500 -3.47 29.12 -0.32
C VAL A 500 -3.49 30.18 -1.40
N SER A 501 -4.66 30.73 -1.71
CA SER A 501 -4.81 31.79 -2.72
C SER A 501 -4.05 33.06 -2.31
N SER A 502 -3.36 33.69 -3.27
CA SER A 502 -2.74 34.99 -3.04
C SER A 502 -3.75 36.13 -3.08
N VAL A 503 -4.78 35.97 -3.91
CA VAL A 503 -5.93 36.87 -3.97
C VAL A 503 -6.82 36.63 -2.76
N LEU A 504 -7.07 37.69 -2.00
CA LEU A 504 -7.97 37.69 -0.86
C LEU A 504 -9.42 37.66 -1.35
N GLU A 505 -10.09 36.52 -1.20
CA GLU A 505 -11.53 36.43 -1.35
C GLU A 505 -12.16 36.64 0.02
N GLN A 506 -13.11 37.59 0.12
CA GLN A 506 -13.74 37.92 1.40
C GLN A 506 -12.73 38.28 2.52
N ASN A 507 -11.59 38.86 2.13
CA ASN A 507 -10.49 39.24 3.02
C ASN A 507 -9.76 38.05 3.69
N ARG A 508 -9.78 36.86 3.08
CA ARG A 508 -9.08 35.66 3.55
C ARG A 508 -8.41 34.89 2.42
N HIS A 509 -7.38 34.14 2.75
CA HIS A 509 -6.72 33.19 1.85
C HIS A 509 -7.52 31.88 1.82
N LYS A 510 -7.82 31.36 0.63
CA LYS A 510 -8.51 30.07 0.46
C LYS A 510 -7.53 28.96 0.15
N ILE A 511 -7.66 27.81 0.81
CA ILE A 511 -6.92 26.60 0.47
C ILE A 511 -7.23 26.18 -0.97
N LEU A 512 -6.19 25.95 -1.78
CA LEU A 512 -6.34 25.47 -3.13
C LEU A 512 -6.50 23.94 -3.15
N MET A 513 -7.32 23.45 -4.08
CA MET A 513 -7.57 22.02 -4.28
C MET A 513 -6.82 21.56 -5.52
N LYS A 514 -6.03 20.49 -5.43
CA LYS A 514 -5.37 19.86 -6.58
C LYS A 514 -6.37 19.07 -7.42
N SER A 515 -7.37 18.50 -6.77
CA SER A 515 -8.55 17.89 -7.40
C SER A 515 -9.75 18.04 -6.47
N PRO A 516 -10.99 17.71 -6.88
CA PRO A 516 -12.17 17.81 -6.02
C PRO A 516 -12.06 17.05 -4.68
N TRP A 517 -11.13 16.09 -4.56
CA TRP A 517 -10.91 15.22 -3.41
C TRP A 517 -9.46 15.26 -2.89
N GLU A 518 -8.63 16.16 -3.41
CA GLU A 518 -7.22 16.28 -3.02
C GLU A 518 -6.86 17.74 -2.74
N ILE A 519 -6.36 18.02 -1.52
CA ILE A 519 -5.87 19.34 -1.13
C ILE A 519 -4.49 19.57 -1.77
N LEU A 520 -4.26 20.75 -2.34
CA LEU A 520 -2.93 21.13 -2.82
C LEU A 520 -2.05 21.49 -1.63
N GLN A 521 -0.90 20.83 -1.49
CA GLN A 521 0.01 20.98 -0.34
C GLN A 521 1.47 21.12 -0.78
N SER A 522 2.21 22.00 -0.11
CA SER A 522 3.65 22.18 -0.26
C SER A 522 4.37 21.80 1.04
N PRO A 523 5.64 21.32 0.97
CA PRO A 523 6.47 21.12 2.15
C PRO A 523 6.60 22.41 2.97
N VAL A 524 6.64 22.28 4.29
CA VAL A 524 6.87 23.41 5.21
C VAL A 524 8.32 23.86 5.20
N GLY A 525 9.25 23.00 4.77
CA GLY A 525 10.67 23.25 4.90
C GLY A 525 11.25 22.77 6.24
N SER A 526 12.54 23.03 6.46
CA SER A 526 13.30 22.58 7.64
C SER A 526 12.74 23.04 9.01
N GLY A 527 11.93 24.10 9.05
CA GLY A 527 11.20 24.50 10.26
C GLY A 527 10.14 23.50 10.70
N GLY A 528 9.67 22.64 9.77
CA GLY A 528 8.70 21.57 10.01
C GLY A 528 9.17 20.53 11.03
N VAL A 529 10.49 20.33 11.19
CA VAL A 529 11.06 19.37 12.15
C VAL A 529 10.51 19.58 13.57
N ILE A 530 10.40 20.82 14.02
CA ILE A 530 9.90 21.16 15.36
C ILE A 530 8.41 20.76 15.50
N SER A 531 7.64 20.92 14.44
CA SER A 531 6.23 20.50 14.38
C SER A 531 6.10 18.97 14.45
N LEU A 532 6.90 18.25 13.67
CA LEU A 532 6.90 16.79 13.61
C LEU A 532 7.25 16.16 14.96
N LEU A 533 8.29 16.67 15.63
CA LEU A 533 8.69 16.21 16.96
C LEU A 533 7.59 16.43 18.01
N SER A 534 6.81 17.51 17.87
CA SER A 534 5.68 17.79 18.76
C SER A 534 4.45 16.93 18.46
N SER A 535 4.09 16.76 17.19
CA SER A 535 2.85 16.07 16.80
C SER A 535 2.90 14.57 17.06
N ASN A 536 4.10 13.97 17.02
CA ASN A 536 4.31 12.55 17.24
C ASN A 536 4.71 12.19 18.68
N ASN A 537 4.71 13.16 19.62
CA ASN A 537 5.20 13.02 21.00
C ASN A 537 6.65 12.45 21.09
N ILE A 538 7.47 12.72 20.09
CA ILE A 538 8.85 12.22 20.04
C ILE A 538 9.68 12.98 21.05
N ALA A 539 9.49 14.30 21.18
CA ALA A 539 10.20 15.10 22.19
C ALA A 539 9.96 14.60 23.62
N GLU A 540 8.74 14.20 23.98
CA GLU A 540 8.47 13.55 25.27
C GLU A 540 9.14 12.19 25.38
N SER A 541 9.09 11.37 24.33
CA SER A 541 9.69 10.03 24.31
C SER A 541 11.21 10.09 24.50
N LEU A 542 11.90 10.97 23.76
CA LEU A 542 13.33 11.22 23.91
C LEU A 542 13.68 11.69 25.32
N ALA A 543 12.86 12.56 25.92
CA ALA A 543 13.06 13.01 27.30
C ALA A 543 12.92 11.85 28.31
N GLN A 544 11.99 10.92 28.09
CA GLN A 544 11.84 9.73 28.93
C GLN A 544 13.01 8.76 28.79
N MET A 545 13.61 8.69 27.60
CA MET A 545 14.84 7.93 27.33
C MET A 545 16.09 8.57 27.96
N GLY A 546 15.97 9.75 28.57
CA GLY A 546 17.07 10.43 29.24
C GLY A 546 18.03 11.17 28.30
N VAL A 547 17.60 11.44 27.06
CA VAL A 547 18.29 12.31 26.10
C VAL A 547 18.38 13.73 26.69
N GLU A 548 19.51 14.40 26.47
CA GLU A 548 19.77 15.79 26.90
C GLU A 548 19.97 16.74 25.71
N TYR A 549 20.40 16.21 24.56
CA TYR A 549 20.67 16.97 23.35
C TYR A 549 20.05 16.30 22.12
N ILE A 550 19.50 17.13 21.21
CA ILE A 550 19.01 16.69 19.90
C ILE A 550 19.86 17.37 18.83
N GLN A 551 20.53 16.58 18.01
CA GLN A 551 21.16 17.04 16.79
C GLN A 551 20.14 17.03 15.66
N VAL A 552 20.06 18.11 14.89
CA VAL A 552 19.20 18.26 13.71
C VAL A 552 20.10 18.69 12.56
N CYS A 553 20.19 17.87 11.52
CA CYS A 553 21.07 18.15 10.39
C CYS A 553 20.47 17.77 9.04
N HIS A 554 20.89 18.53 8.02
CA HIS A 554 20.60 18.30 6.60
C HIS A 554 21.88 18.47 5.80
N GLY A 555 22.13 17.54 4.88
CA GLY A 555 23.33 17.48 4.05
C GLY A 555 24.54 16.84 4.75
N GLU A 556 25.29 16.02 4.00
CA GLU A 556 26.42 15.22 4.52
C GLU A 556 27.50 16.08 5.22
N ARG A 557 27.79 17.27 4.67
CA ARG A 557 28.82 18.19 5.19
C ARG A 557 28.58 18.65 6.63
N TYR A 558 27.33 18.73 7.06
CA TYR A 558 26.97 19.22 8.40
C TYR A 558 27.01 18.13 9.48
N ILE A 559 27.27 16.90 9.08
CA ILE A 559 27.45 15.78 10.00
C ILE A 559 28.89 15.76 10.52
N ASP A 560 29.83 16.06 9.63
CA ASP A 560 31.24 16.25 9.94
C ASP A 560 31.38 17.41 10.93
N GLY A 561 31.82 17.12 12.16
CA GLY A 561 31.96 18.12 13.24
C GLY A 561 30.85 18.17 14.29
N SER A 562 29.77 17.39 14.11
CA SER A 562 28.67 17.31 15.07
C SER A 562 29.12 16.99 16.51
N SER A 563 30.09 16.09 16.67
CA SER A 563 30.68 15.77 17.97
C SER A 563 31.39 16.98 18.61
N LEU A 564 32.15 17.76 17.83
CA LEU A 564 32.81 18.95 18.34
C LEU A 564 31.78 20.02 18.75
N LEU A 565 30.75 20.22 17.94
CA LEU A 565 29.65 21.12 18.27
C LEU A 565 28.94 20.70 19.56
N LEU A 566 28.68 19.40 19.75
CA LEU A 566 28.04 18.87 20.96
C LEU A 566 28.87 19.18 22.21
N GLY A 567 30.18 18.92 22.13
CA GLY A 567 31.13 19.24 23.20
C GLY A 567 31.17 20.73 23.53
N PHE A 568 31.09 21.58 22.49
CA PHE A 568 31.07 23.03 22.64
C PHE A 568 29.76 23.54 23.27
N VAL A 569 28.61 23.04 22.83
CA VAL A 569 27.29 23.36 23.42
C VAL A 569 27.25 22.98 24.90
N ASN A 570 27.72 21.77 25.23
CA ASN A 570 27.77 21.31 26.61
C ASN A 570 28.72 22.18 27.46
N SER A 571 29.91 22.51 26.95
CA SER A 571 30.91 23.29 27.68
C SER A 571 30.49 24.75 27.88
N SER A 572 29.80 25.34 26.90
CA SER A 572 29.27 26.72 26.98
C SER A 572 27.95 26.82 27.74
N LYS A 573 27.31 25.69 28.10
CA LYS A 573 25.96 25.64 28.67
C LYS A 573 24.93 26.40 27.81
N ALA A 574 25.12 26.30 26.50
CA ALA A 574 24.24 26.86 25.49
C ALA A 574 22.98 26.00 25.34
N ASP A 575 21.89 26.66 24.97
CA ASP A 575 20.63 25.99 24.61
C ASP A 575 20.63 25.55 23.15
N ILE A 576 21.42 26.23 22.31
CA ILE A 576 21.53 25.94 20.89
C ILE A 576 22.96 26.14 20.38
N GLY A 577 23.44 25.17 19.62
CA GLY A 577 24.67 25.22 18.85
C GLY A 577 24.37 25.25 17.35
N ILE A 578 25.10 26.05 16.60
CA ILE A 578 24.94 26.21 15.15
C ILE A 578 26.28 26.02 14.48
N GLN A 579 26.34 25.16 13.47
CA GLN A 579 27.48 24.97 12.59
C GLN A 579 27.30 25.81 11.32
N ILE A 580 28.31 26.61 10.97
CA ILE A 580 28.32 27.45 9.77
C ILE A 580 29.64 27.27 9.02
N PHE A 581 29.61 27.37 7.69
CA PHE A 581 30.78 27.33 6.82
C PHE A 581 31.07 28.71 6.24
N GLU A 582 32.34 29.11 6.15
CA GLU A 582 32.73 30.45 5.68
C GLU A 582 32.38 30.70 4.19
N GLU A 583 32.30 29.65 3.38
CA GLU A 583 32.05 29.75 1.93
C GLU A 583 30.56 29.79 1.53
N THR A 584 29.64 29.41 2.42
CA THR A 584 28.22 29.28 2.07
C THR A 584 27.57 30.65 1.93
N LYS A 585 27.35 31.08 0.68
CA LYS A 585 26.56 32.28 0.36
C LYS A 585 25.08 32.10 0.67
N ASP A 586 24.61 30.86 0.69
CA ASP A 586 23.24 30.49 0.97
C ASP A 586 23.17 29.59 2.22
N VAL A 587 22.79 30.18 3.35
CA VAL A 587 22.71 29.51 4.67
C VAL A 587 21.56 28.48 4.72
N GLU A 588 20.75 28.40 3.66
CA GLU A 588 19.58 27.54 3.57
C GLU A 588 19.83 26.23 2.78
N GLU A 589 20.98 26.04 2.10
CA GLU A 589 21.31 24.79 1.40
C GLU A 589 21.61 23.61 2.34
N GLY A 590 21.90 23.88 3.61
CA GLY A 590 22.03 22.86 4.64
C GLY A 590 22.26 23.44 6.03
N PHE A 591 22.20 22.58 7.04
CA PHE A 591 22.33 23.02 8.42
C PHE A 591 22.82 21.89 9.33
N GLY A 592 23.54 22.28 10.38
CA GLY A 592 23.91 21.42 11.50
C GLY A 592 23.65 22.17 12.79
N MET A 593 22.64 21.73 13.55
CA MET A 593 22.25 22.38 14.79
C MET A 593 22.13 21.36 15.93
N ILE A 594 22.47 21.79 17.14
CA ILE A 594 22.28 20.99 18.35
C ILE A 594 21.43 21.79 19.32
N PHE A 595 20.34 21.16 19.78
CA PHE A 595 19.38 21.74 20.70
C PHE A 595 19.48 21.06 22.06
N SER A 596 19.44 21.84 23.14
CA SER A 596 19.16 21.29 24.46
C SER A 596 17.70 20.79 24.51
N MET A 597 17.46 19.71 25.27
CA MET A 597 16.11 19.18 25.44
C MET A 597 15.17 20.18 26.11
N ASP A 598 15.68 21.06 26.98
CA ASP A 598 14.88 22.12 27.60
C ASP A 598 14.39 23.14 26.58
N LEU A 599 15.27 23.55 25.65
CA LEU A 599 14.87 24.41 24.54
C LEU A 599 13.89 23.69 23.60
N MET A 600 14.14 22.43 23.25
CA MET A 600 13.24 21.69 22.37
C MET A 600 11.83 21.56 22.97
N LYS A 601 11.72 21.26 24.28
CA LYS A 601 10.44 21.26 25.01
C LYS A 601 9.76 22.62 25.01
N LYS A 602 10.54 23.71 25.08
CA LYS A 602 10.00 25.08 24.98
C LYS A 602 9.47 25.37 23.58
N LEU A 603 10.22 24.99 22.54
CA LEU A 603 9.86 25.21 21.12
C LEU A 603 8.59 24.43 20.73
N THR A 604 8.52 23.15 21.07
CA THR A 604 7.33 22.30 20.82
C THR A 604 6.06 22.87 21.49
N ARG A 605 6.17 23.42 22.71
CA ARG A 605 5.06 24.11 23.39
C ARG A 605 4.72 25.47 22.76
N GLN A 606 5.71 26.17 22.23
CA GLN A 606 5.61 27.53 21.67
C GLN A 606 5.67 27.55 20.14
N ILE A 607 5.03 26.57 19.47
CA ILE A 607 5.01 26.46 18.00
C ILE A 607 4.46 27.72 17.31
N ASN A 608 3.64 28.50 18.02
CA ASN A 608 3.11 29.79 17.57
C ASN A 608 4.16 30.90 17.45
N LYS A 609 5.40 30.66 17.90
CA LYS A 609 6.52 31.58 17.71
C LYS A 609 7.38 31.27 16.49
N LEU A 610 7.09 30.17 15.78
CA LEU A 610 7.77 29.88 14.53
C LEU A 610 7.40 30.94 13.49
N GLN A 611 8.41 31.39 12.77
CA GLN A 611 8.24 32.37 11.71
C GLN A 611 8.07 31.65 10.39
N PHE A 612 6.87 31.80 9.83
CA PHE A 612 6.52 31.43 8.47
C PHE A 612 6.74 32.57 7.49
N TYR A 613 7.11 32.18 6.27
CA TYR A 613 7.29 33.02 5.10
C TYR A 613 6.41 32.47 3.98
N ALA A 614 6.05 33.33 3.02
CA ALA A 614 5.28 32.91 1.86
C ALA A 614 5.99 33.30 0.58
N THR A 615 6.06 32.36 -0.36
CA THR A 615 6.53 32.57 -1.72
C THR A 615 5.33 32.56 -2.65
N THR A 616 5.25 33.53 -3.55
CA THR A 616 4.21 33.57 -4.57
C THR A 616 4.57 32.65 -5.73
N LYS A 617 3.73 31.65 -6.02
CA LYS A 617 3.89 30.77 -7.18
C LYS A 617 2.61 30.65 -8.01
N PRO A 618 2.70 30.41 -9.34
CA PRO A 618 1.58 30.00 -10.14
C PRO A 618 1.29 28.52 -9.88
N ASN A 619 0.13 28.22 -9.28
CA ASN A 619 -0.29 26.85 -8.99
C ASN A 619 -1.63 26.54 -9.67
N SER A 620 -1.61 25.49 -10.49
CA SER A 620 -2.82 24.90 -11.06
C SER A 620 -3.69 24.32 -9.95
N HIS A 621 -4.99 24.56 -10.02
CA HIS A 621 -5.94 24.10 -9.02
C HIS A 621 -7.34 23.90 -9.61
N VAL A 622 -8.23 23.31 -8.83
CA VAL A 622 -9.61 23.06 -9.21
C VAL A 622 -10.56 23.87 -8.31
N GLU A 623 -11.53 24.51 -8.94
CA GLU A 623 -12.61 25.21 -8.25
C GLU A 623 -13.99 24.77 -8.77
N LEU A 624 -15.01 24.97 -7.95
CA LEU A 624 -16.40 24.64 -8.31
C LEU A 624 -17.09 25.90 -8.82
N VAL A 625 -17.32 25.98 -10.13
CA VAL A 625 -18.01 27.10 -10.81
C VAL A 625 -19.32 26.57 -11.40
N GLU A 626 -20.44 27.21 -11.08
CA GLU A 626 -21.77 26.84 -11.62
C GLU A 626 -22.16 25.35 -11.45
N LYS A 627 -21.61 24.69 -10.42
CA LYS A 627 -21.76 23.24 -10.10
C LYS A 627 -20.92 22.30 -10.97
N GLU A 628 -20.00 22.81 -11.76
CA GLU A 628 -19.00 22.03 -12.49
C GLU A 628 -17.61 22.31 -11.92
N TRP A 629 -16.78 21.27 -11.87
CA TRP A 629 -15.39 21.41 -11.44
C TRP A 629 -14.56 21.88 -12.63
N VAL A 630 -13.88 23.01 -12.46
CA VAL A 630 -13.09 23.67 -13.50
C VAL A 630 -11.63 23.69 -13.07
N ASN A 631 -10.74 23.30 -13.99
CA ASN A 631 -9.30 23.45 -13.81
C ASN A 631 -8.90 24.89 -14.12
N VAL A 632 -8.12 25.49 -13.22
CA VAL A 632 -7.59 26.84 -13.35
C VAL A 632 -6.07 26.74 -13.45
N ASP A 633 -5.55 27.07 -14.63
CA ASP A 633 -4.12 27.10 -14.94
C ASP A 633 -3.65 28.55 -15.09
N PRO A 634 -3.09 29.16 -14.03
CA PRO A 634 -2.77 30.58 -14.00
C PRO A 634 -1.45 30.88 -14.74
N SER A 635 -1.42 31.96 -15.52
CA SER A 635 -0.20 32.46 -16.16
C SER A 635 0.64 33.40 -15.27
N PHE A 636 0.10 33.77 -14.10
CA PHE A 636 0.75 34.64 -13.11
C PHE A 636 0.62 34.04 -11.70
N PRO A 637 1.48 34.40 -10.75
CA PRO A 637 1.38 33.88 -9.38
C PRO A 637 0.01 34.17 -8.72
N ASN A 638 -0.74 33.11 -8.44
CA ASN A 638 -2.09 33.13 -7.87
C ASN A 638 -2.17 32.56 -6.45
N SER A 639 -1.04 32.11 -5.91
CA SER A 639 -1.00 31.34 -4.67
C SER A 639 0.21 31.68 -3.81
N TYR A 640 0.12 31.38 -2.52
CA TYR A 640 1.19 31.39 -1.56
C TYR A 640 1.54 29.96 -1.15
N GLU A 641 2.80 29.58 -1.38
CA GLU A 641 3.43 28.44 -0.73
C GLU A 641 4.09 28.91 0.56
N ILE A 642 3.72 28.28 1.67
CA ILE A 642 4.12 28.73 3.00
C ILE A 642 5.21 27.81 3.53
N PHE A 643 6.33 28.39 3.92
CA PHE A 643 7.48 27.67 4.43
C PHE A 643 8.03 28.31 5.70
N SER A 644 8.84 27.55 6.45
CA SER A 644 9.55 27.97 7.63
C SER A 644 10.93 27.33 7.63
N THR A 645 11.93 28.08 8.10
CA THR A 645 13.29 27.60 8.23
C THR A 645 13.57 27.17 9.66
N ILE A 646 14.46 26.19 9.85
CA ILE A 646 14.88 25.75 11.20
C ILE A 646 15.44 26.93 12.02
N TYR A 647 16.08 27.90 11.37
CA TYR A 647 16.60 29.13 11.98
C TYR A 647 15.51 30.05 12.57
N SER A 648 14.24 29.87 12.20
CA SER A 648 13.14 30.62 12.82
C SER A 648 13.02 30.38 14.33
N CYS A 649 13.56 29.26 14.84
CA CYS A 649 13.60 28.95 16.27
C CYS A 649 14.43 29.97 17.09
N LEU A 650 15.36 30.70 16.45
CA LEU A 650 16.21 31.68 17.11
C LEU A 650 15.40 32.83 17.73
N ASN A 651 14.22 33.14 17.19
CA ASN A 651 13.29 34.13 17.75
C ASN A 651 12.79 33.76 19.15
N ALA A 652 12.83 32.48 19.52
CA ALA A 652 12.41 31.99 20.84
C ALA A 652 13.58 31.83 21.83
N CYS A 653 14.82 32.10 21.39
CA CYS A 653 16.06 31.89 22.12
C CYS A 653 16.66 33.20 22.63
N SER A 654 17.32 33.15 23.78
CA SER A 654 18.11 34.28 24.28
C SER A 654 19.49 34.25 23.62
N LEU A 655 19.99 35.40 23.14
CA LEU A 655 21.25 35.47 22.38
C LEU A 655 22.48 34.98 23.17
N ASP A 656 22.45 35.06 24.51
CA ASP A 656 23.52 34.59 25.40
C ASP A 656 23.58 33.05 25.52
N LYS A 657 22.52 32.36 25.09
CA LYS A 657 22.39 30.90 25.11
C LYS A 657 22.64 30.25 23.75
N ILE A 658 23.11 31.03 22.78
CA ILE A 658 23.47 30.57 21.44
C ILE A 658 24.99 30.47 21.38
N CYS A 659 25.51 29.38 20.81
CA CYS A 659 26.90 29.27 20.41
C CYS A 659 27.03 28.92 18.93
N VAL A 660 28.04 29.48 18.28
CA VAL A 660 28.28 29.30 16.84
C VAL A 660 29.65 28.71 16.62
N MET A 661 29.71 27.59 15.90
CA MET A 661 30.93 26.95 15.44
C MET A 661 31.11 27.27 13.96
N GLU A 662 32.15 28.02 13.66
CA GLU A 662 32.48 28.49 12.33
C GLU A 662 33.62 27.65 11.75
N ILE A 663 33.36 27.03 10.61
CA ILE A 663 34.30 26.17 9.91
C ILE A 663 34.98 26.97 8.81
N THR A 664 36.30 27.02 8.88
CA THR A 664 37.18 27.74 7.95
C THR A 664 38.07 26.74 7.21
N GLU A 665 38.46 27.03 5.97
CA GLU A 665 39.39 26.18 5.20
C GLU A 665 40.77 25.97 5.87
#